data_AF-A0A948E684-F1
#
_entry.id   AF-A0A948E684-F1
#
_cell.length_a   1.000
_cell.length_b   1.000
_cell.length_c   1.000
_cell.angle_alpha   90.00
_cell.angle_beta   90.00
_cell.angle_gamma   90.00
#
_symmetry.space_group_name_H-M   'P 1'
#
loop_
_entity.id
_entity.type
_entity.pdbx_description
1 polymer ?
#
loop_
_entity_poly.entity_id
_entity_poly.type
_entity_poly.pdbx_seq_one_letter_code
_entity_poly.pdbx_strand_id
1 'polypeptide(L)'
;MFFRLCFVMTGLVLLLTPSRGDAQSFVFQMEGEQVTIRDTYTDPVWETITLKFVYTDPVIVAIPNTNGGNPADFRLRNVTGTGFEMALNEPPGWDGPHVSMDISYMAVESGTWYLPDGRMIHAGTIDTSALRHYMGGSSIHIALPAGFTNPIVLSQIQTLNNETGNIPVTPSTPFINTVVTGVTGSGFDLSLEGTECTTGPLGTTETIGYIVIEGNVAGNFTDLDGVNVDYETLITGNIITGWDDGLTAISFGGTYGAIPRFVAKLQSRIEFDGGWLRFQGLTTTGVNLTIDEDTCVDTERSHGGEAAGIFVFSNSFRWLDDDQDNDLIPASMDNCPGVFNPGQENGDTDALGDACDNCPLDDNPGQADADGDGMGDVCDPDDDNDGVNDVVDNCPNTANPGQEDADGDGLGDACDPDDDNDGVNDGSDNCPLTANAGQADSDADGVGDACDNCPDDPNAGQADSDADGVGDVCDNCPDDPNAGQADSDADGVGDACDNCPDDPNAGQADGDSDGVGDTCDNCPADSNPGQGDADGDGQGDACDLDADNDGVPNADEIAAGTDPYNPDTDGDSISDADEMGPDFSNPPDTDHDGIIDARDTDSDNDSISDRHEAGDADPATPPRDSDGDGIPDYRDTDSDHDGINDSIEAGDTDPLTPPSDNDGDGTPNYLDDDSDDDGVPDGTDNCYLVPNAGQEDTDNDGVGDACTGDADGDGIPDADDNCPHMANSGQEDYDQDGLGDVCDPDDDNDTLTDAVELLLGTDPRNNDSDGDGLSDGDEVGPDTGNPLDTDGDGVINARDDDDDGDGLLTSHEVLDGALLGNDMDSDGIPNWLDTDSDADGIPDSVEGREDIDSDGIPNYLDTDADGDGVPDLEEGTGDLDLDGVPNWADPDDYDGPDADPDNDGLTNAQEVVLGTNPYLYDTDHDGLSDGVEVGEDPHNPLDTDGDGTINALDDDDDGDGIPTVTEVTDGVTYGSDVDNDGIPNWLDTDSDGDGDADSQEGTADTDGDGIPDYLDPKDAINPIPDYAVGGGGSCSQSAGGHGGVPSFLLLMALLAALVGTRKFVNL
;
A
#
# COMPACT_ATOMS: atom_id res chain seq x y z
N MET A 1 22.18 3.32 19.17
CA MET A 1 22.00 4.46 20.10
C MET A 1 21.50 5.68 19.34
N PHE A 2 20.26 6.11 19.65
CA PHE A 2 19.63 7.43 19.46
C PHE A 2 19.77 8.25 18.15
N PHE A 3 18.79 9.06 17.72
CA PHE A 3 17.31 9.01 17.65
C PHE A 3 16.83 10.36 17.07
N ARG A 4 15.80 10.39 16.19
CA ARG A 4 14.78 11.47 15.99
C ARG A 4 15.23 12.96 15.78
N LEU A 5 14.43 13.89 15.24
CA LEU A 5 13.32 13.91 14.26
C LEU A 5 13.13 15.39 13.81
N CYS A 6 12.36 15.63 12.74
CA CYS A 6 11.40 16.73 12.52
C CYS A 6 11.50 17.44 11.15
N PHE A 7 10.47 17.18 10.35
CA PHE A 7 9.99 17.97 9.22
C PHE A 7 8.74 18.74 9.71
N VAL A 8 8.45 19.91 9.14
CA VAL A 8 7.09 20.50 9.20
C VAL A 8 6.78 21.13 7.83
N MET A 9 5.73 20.61 7.18
CA MET A 9 4.93 21.36 6.22
C MET A 9 3.46 20.95 6.39
N THR A 10 2.61 21.95 6.57
CA THR A 10 1.16 21.89 6.41
C THR A 10 0.83 21.61 4.93
N GLY A 11 -0.24 20.90 4.55
CA GLY A 11 -1.39 20.47 5.34
C GLY A 11 -2.69 20.93 4.67
N LEU A 12 -3.10 20.25 3.59
CA LEU A 12 -4.41 20.43 2.97
C LEU A 12 -5.09 19.05 2.88
N VAL A 13 -6.34 18.98 3.30
CA VAL A 13 -7.06 17.73 3.58
C VAL A 13 -7.48 17.01 2.29
N LEU A 14 -7.12 15.74 2.17
CA LEU A 14 -7.73 14.81 1.21
C LEU A 14 -8.30 13.62 1.99
N LEU A 15 -9.60 13.40 1.87
CA LEU A 15 -10.31 12.28 2.54
C LEU A 15 -9.88 10.94 1.93
N LEU A 16 -9.45 10.02 2.80
CA LEU A 16 -9.07 8.66 2.43
C LEU A 16 -10.31 7.78 2.19
N THR A 17 -10.38 7.12 1.04
CA THR A 17 -11.08 5.85 0.87
C THR A 17 -10.06 4.72 0.74
N PRO A 18 -10.34 3.51 1.25
CA PRO A 18 -9.31 2.48 1.42
C PRO A 18 -8.92 1.81 0.10
N SER A 19 -7.63 1.54 -0.06
CA SER A 19 -7.07 0.78 -1.18
C SER A 19 -7.63 -0.65 -1.22
N ARG A 20 -8.30 -1.01 -2.31
CA ARG A 20 -8.41 -2.40 -2.75
C ARG A 20 -7.28 -2.72 -3.72
N GLY A 21 -6.66 -3.88 -3.54
CA GLY A 21 -5.76 -4.47 -4.52
C GLY A 21 -6.50 -5.01 -5.75
N ASP A 22 -5.74 -5.61 -6.64
CA ASP A 22 -6.08 -6.04 -8.01
C ASP A 22 -6.28 -4.88 -9.00
N ALA A 23 -5.19 -4.54 -9.70
CA ALA A 23 -5.25 -3.88 -11.00
C ALA A 23 -5.82 -4.87 -12.03
N GLN A 24 -7.15 -5.02 -12.04
CA GLN A 24 -7.86 -5.57 -13.19
C GLN A 24 -7.64 -4.62 -14.36
N SER A 25 -7.19 -5.12 -15.52
CA SER A 25 -7.14 -4.33 -16.75
C SER A 25 -8.58 -3.91 -17.10
N PHE A 26 -8.86 -2.62 -17.00
CA PHE A 26 -10.18 -2.07 -17.35
C PHE A 26 -10.24 -1.94 -18.88
N VAL A 27 -10.73 -2.98 -19.55
CA VAL A 27 -10.89 -2.97 -21.01
C VAL A 27 -12.11 -2.13 -21.37
N PHE A 28 -11.92 -1.06 -22.16
CA PHE A 28 -13.01 -0.22 -22.63
C PHE A 28 -14.03 -1.06 -23.42
N GLN A 29 -15.29 -1.03 -22.97
CA GLN A 29 -16.41 -1.74 -23.58
C GLN A 29 -17.56 -0.78 -23.89
N MET A 30 -18.14 -0.92 -25.08
CA MET A 30 -19.39 -0.24 -25.41
C MET A 30 -20.25 -1.03 -26.41
N GLU A 31 -21.57 -0.93 -26.25
CA GLU A 31 -22.56 -1.47 -27.19
C GLU A 31 -23.71 -0.51 -27.44
N GLY A 32 -24.26 -0.55 -28.66
CA GLY A 32 -25.42 0.23 -29.07
C GLY A 32 -26.45 -0.67 -29.74
N GLU A 33 -27.71 -0.60 -29.32
CA GLU A 33 -28.76 -1.55 -29.72
C GLU A 33 -30.16 -0.91 -29.77
N GLN A 34 -31.16 -1.69 -30.21
CA GLN A 34 -32.57 -1.33 -30.05
C GLN A 34 -33.42 -2.53 -29.67
N VAL A 35 -34.34 -2.30 -28.74
CA VAL A 35 -35.32 -3.27 -28.23
C VAL A 35 -36.73 -2.73 -28.39
N THR A 36 -37.74 -3.61 -28.40
CA THR A 36 -39.15 -3.23 -28.39
C THR A 36 -39.75 -3.63 -27.05
N ILE A 37 -40.02 -2.66 -26.18
CA ILE A 37 -40.63 -2.88 -24.86
C ILE A 37 -42.14 -3.11 -25.02
N ARG A 38 -42.71 -4.10 -24.32
CA ARG A 38 -44.14 -4.46 -24.38
C ARG A 38 -45.08 -3.36 -23.89
N ASP A 39 -46.37 -3.51 -24.25
CA ASP A 39 -47.42 -2.61 -23.78
C ASP A 39 -47.75 -2.80 -22.30
N THR A 40 -47.87 -1.69 -21.58
CA THR A 40 -48.30 -1.65 -20.16
C THR A 40 -49.77 -2.07 -20.00
N TYR A 41 -50.52 -2.14 -21.10
CA TYR A 41 -51.95 -2.44 -21.09
C TYR A 41 -52.31 -3.90 -20.80
N THR A 42 -51.63 -4.83 -21.48
CA THR A 42 -52.01 -6.25 -21.52
C THR A 42 -50.99 -7.18 -20.90
N ASP A 43 -49.73 -6.74 -20.80
CA ASP A 43 -48.63 -7.48 -20.20
C ASP A 43 -47.67 -6.53 -19.42
N PRO A 44 -48.15 -5.82 -18.38
CA PRO A 44 -47.34 -4.88 -17.60
C PRO A 44 -46.24 -5.62 -16.82
N VAL A 45 -45.03 -5.59 -17.35
CA VAL A 45 -43.85 -6.23 -16.78
C VAL A 45 -42.61 -5.36 -16.93
N TRP A 46 -41.64 -5.59 -16.05
CA TRP A 46 -40.27 -5.17 -16.28
C TRP A 46 -39.63 -6.10 -17.32
N GLU A 47 -38.95 -5.53 -18.30
CA GLU A 47 -38.18 -6.30 -19.29
C GLU A 47 -36.71 -6.32 -18.90
N THR A 48 -36.20 -7.53 -18.65
CA THR A 48 -34.77 -7.76 -18.47
C THR A 48 -34.06 -7.66 -19.82
N ILE A 49 -33.19 -6.67 -19.97
CA ILE A 49 -32.30 -6.50 -21.12
C ILE A 49 -30.94 -7.08 -20.75
N THR A 50 -30.49 -8.09 -21.51
CA THR A 50 -29.17 -8.69 -21.34
C THR A 50 -28.16 -7.98 -22.23
N LEU A 51 -27.13 -7.41 -21.60
CA LEU A 51 -25.99 -6.79 -22.29
C LEU A 51 -25.20 -7.85 -23.07
N LYS A 52 -24.45 -7.42 -24.09
CA LYS A 52 -23.64 -8.33 -24.93
C LYS A 52 -22.25 -8.58 -24.35
N PHE A 53 -21.80 -7.72 -23.45
CA PHE A 53 -20.60 -7.90 -22.63
C PHE A 53 -20.94 -8.13 -21.16
N VAL A 54 -19.90 -8.35 -20.35
CA VAL A 54 -19.94 -8.30 -18.89
C VAL A 54 -19.16 -7.07 -18.46
N TYR A 55 -19.88 -5.99 -18.24
CA TYR A 55 -19.35 -4.71 -17.77
C TYR A 55 -19.00 -4.79 -16.27
N THR A 56 -18.17 -3.89 -15.77
CA THR A 56 -17.93 -3.74 -14.33
C THR A 56 -18.95 -2.76 -13.73
N ASP A 57 -19.08 -1.58 -14.33
CA ASP A 57 -20.01 -0.51 -13.98
C ASP A 57 -20.61 0.13 -15.25
N PRO A 58 -21.69 -0.44 -15.82
CA PRO A 58 -22.26 0.02 -17.09
C PRO A 58 -23.16 1.25 -16.93
N VAL A 59 -22.81 2.32 -17.64
CA VAL A 59 -23.66 3.50 -17.82
C VAL A 59 -24.63 3.29 -18.99
N ILE A 60 -25.93 3.26 -18.70
CA ILE A 60 -26.99 3.01 -19.69
C ILE A 60 -27.73 4.30 -20.05
N VAL A 61 -27.83 4.67 -21.33
CA VAL A 61 -28.73 5.73 -21.79
C VAL A 61 -29.63 5.22 -22.92
N ALA A 62 -30.89 5.65 -22.93
CA ALA A 62 -31.86 5.27 -23.96
C ALA A 62 -32.84 6.41 -24.29
N ILE A 63 -33.63 6.24 -25.37
CA ILE A 63 -34.70 7.17 -25.77
C ILE A 63 -35.92 6.42 -26.33
N PRO A 64 -37.16 6.77 -25.94
CA PRO A 64 -38.37 6.14 -26.45
C PRO A 64 -38.96 6.87 -27.67
N ASN A 65 -39.64 6.11 -28.52
CA ASN A 65 -40.38 6.67 -29.65
C ASN A 65 -41.76 7.24 -29.24
N THR A 66 -42.42 7.96 -30.15
CA THR A 66 -43.79 8.49 -29.94
C THR A 66 -44.90 7.47 -30.30
N ASN A 67 -44.71 6.17 -30.06
CA ASN A 67 -45.78 5.19 -30.29
C ASN A 67 -46.87 5.35 -29.19
N GLY A 68 -48.05 5.81 -29.60
CA GLY A 68 -49.12 6.19 -28.67
C GLY A 68 -49.07 7.68 -28.32
N GLY A 69 -50.23 8.31 -28.18
CA GLY A 69 -50.36 9.77 -28.05
C GLY A 69 -50.33 10.31 -26.61
N ASN A 70 -50.21 9.43 -25.61
CA ASN A 70 -50.15 9.79 -24.20
C ASN A 70 -48.68 10.05 -23.80
N PRO A 71 -48.42 10.95 -22.82
CA PRO A 71 -47.08 11.17 -22.27
C PRO A 71 -46.49 9.89 -21.69
N ALA A 72 -45.26 9.55 -22.07
CA ALA A 72 -44.55 8.36 -21.59
C ALA A 72 -43.04 8.55 -21.67
N ASP A 73 -42.31 8.12 -20.65
CA ASP A 73 -40.87 7.85 -20.76
C ASP A 73 -40.59 6.38 -20.40
N PHE A 74 -39.37 6.04 -20.02
CA PHE A 74 -39.00 4.75 -19.46
C PHE A 74 -38.22 4.93 -18.16
N ARG A 75 -38.17 3.87 -17.34
CA ARG A 75 -37.40 3.83 -16.11
C ARG A 75 -36.52 2.60 -16.07
N LEU A 76 -35.32 2.76 -15.51
CA LEU A 76 -34.35 1.69 -15.30
C LEU A 76 -34.33 1.28 -13.83
N ARG A 77 -33.95 0.03 -13.58
CA ARG A 77 -33.54 -0.48 -12.26
C ARG A 77 -32.68 -1.73 -12.44
N ASN A 78 -32.09 -2.22 -11.35
CA ASN A 78 -31.30 -3.46 -11.33
C ASN A 78 -30.22 -3.46 -12.43
N VAL A 79 -29.57 -2.30 -12.64
CA VAL A 79 -28.43 -2.17 -13.55
C VAL A 79 -27.26 -2.95 -12.94
N THR A 80 -26.72 -3.88 -13.73
CA THR A 80 -25.61 -4.76 -13.35
C THR A 80 -24.73 -4.98 -14.57
N GLY A 81 -23.50 -5.44 -14.35
CA GLY A 81 -22.56 -5.79 -15.42
C GLY A 81 -23.10 -6.68 -16.55
N THR A 82 -24.14 -7.48 -16.29
CA THR A 82 -24.72 -8.42 -17.28
C THR A 82 -26.04 -7.96 -17.92
N GLY A 83 -26.63 -6.88 -17.43
CA GLY A 83 -27.98 -6.49 -17.80
C GLY A 83 -28.66 -5.52 -16.85
N PHE A 84 -29.79 -4.99 -17.31
CA PHE A 84 -30.65 -4.07 -16.56
C PHE A 84 -32.13 -4.44 -16.75
N GLU A 85 -33.01 -3.93 -15.90
CA GLU A 85 -34.46 -4.01 -16.12
C GLU A 85 -35.01 -2.65 -16.56
N MET A 86 -35.87 -2.67 -17.59
CA MET A 86 -36.50 -1.46 -18.15
C MET A 86 -38.03 -1.64 -18.20
N ALA A 87 -38.78 -0.59 -17.90
CA ALA A 87 -40.22 -0.52 -18.08
C ALA A 87 -40.63 0.88 -18.59
N LEU A 88 -41.75 0.97 -19.31
CA LEU A 88 -42.35 2.27 -19.66
C LEU A 88 -42.89 2.94 -18.39
N ASN A 89 -42.61 4.24 -18.24
CA ASN A 89 -43.04 5.06 -17.10
C ASN A 89 -44.22 5.95 -17.51
N GLU A 90 -45.26 6.02 -16.67
CA GLU A 90 -46.49 6.77 -16.91
C GLU A 90 -46.64 7.89 -15.85
N PRO A 91 -46.78 9.18 -16.21
CA PRO A 91 -46.93 10.26 -15.23
C PRO A 91 -48.36 10.32 -14.63
N PRO A 92 -48.54 10.96 -13.46
CA PRO A 92 -49.87 11.09 -12.84
C PRO A 92 -50.75 12.08 -13.62
N GLY A 93 -51.96 11.68 -13.99
CA GLY A 93 -52.97 12.58 -14.55
C GLY A 93 -53.81 11.98 -15.69
N TRP A 94 -53.26 11.04 -16.45
CA TRP A 94 -53.97 10.32 -17.51
C TRP A 94 -53.91 8.80 -17.31
N ASP A 95 -55.06 8.13 -17.27
CA ASP A 95 -55.18 6.67 -17.08
C ASP A 95 -55.14 5.90 -18.42
N GLY A 96 -54.21 6.29 -19.29
CA GLY A 96 -54.16 5.89 -20.68
C GLY A 96 -53.02 4.90 -20.99
N PRO A 97 -53.28 3.59 -21.14
CA PRO A 97 -52.24 2.58 -21.38
C PRO A 97 -51.34 2.84 -22.60
N HIS A 98 -50.03 2.61 -22.45
CA HIS A 98 -49.08 2.68 -23.57
C HIS A 98 -49.07 1.40 -24.41
N VAL A 99 -48.86 1.60 -25.72
CA VAL A 99 -48.56 0.53 -26.66
C VAL A 99 -47.05 0.23 -26.66
N SER A 100 -46.65 -0.92 -27.20
CA SER A 100 -45.24 -1.27 -27.32
C SER A 100 -44.43 -0.21 -28.08
N MET A 101 -43.29 0.17 -27.53
CA MET A 101 -42.41 1.22 -28.06
C MET A 101 -41.06 0.63 -28.44
N ASP A 102 -40.47 1.14 -29.54
CA ASP A 102 -39.08 0.82 -29.89
C ASP A 102 -38.18 1.82 -29.16
N ILE A 103 -37.25 1.28 -28.38
CA ILE A 103 -36.30 2.03 -27.57
C ILE A 103 -34.89 1.69 -28.05
N SER A 104 -34.15 2.70 -28.47
CA SER A 104 -32.72 2.56 -28.75
C SER A 104 -31.94 2.85 -27.47
N TYR A 105 -30.90 2.07 -27.17
CA TYR A 105 -30.03 2.30 -26.02
C TYR A 105 -28.55 2.19 -26.39
N MET A 106 -27.72 2.75 -25.52
CA MET A 106 -26.27 2.63 -25.52
C MET A 106 -25.82 2.29 -24.10
N ALA A 107 -24.88 1.34 -23.99
CA ALA A 107 -24.22 0.99 -22.74
C ALA A 107 -22.72 1.21 -22.91
N VAL A 108 -22.08 1.81 -21.91
CA VAL A 108 -20.67 2.21 -21.92
C VAL A 108 -20.10 1.93 -20.54
N GLU A 109 -18.92 1.29 -20.48
CA GLU A 109 -18.17 1.12 -19.22
C GLU A 109 -17.80 2.49 -18.64
N SER A 110 -18.01 2.73 -17.34
CA SER A 110 -17.62 3.99 -16.72
C SER A 110 -16.10 4.21 -16.79
N GLY A 111 -15.66 5.46 -16.93
CA GLY A 111 -14.27 5.83 -17.19
C GLY A 111 -14.10 6.90 -18.26
N THR A 112 -12.84 7.20 -18.60
CA THR A 112 -12.46 8.09 -19.70
C THR A 112 -11.72 7.29 -20.76
N TRP A 113 -12.24 7.29 -21.97
CA TRP A 113 -11.83 6.37 -23.02
C TRP A 113 -11.65 7.10 -24.35
N TYR A 114 -11.00 6.44 -25.32
CA TYR A 114 -10.81 6.97 -26.66
C TYR A 114 -11.41 6.02 -27.70
N LEU A 115 -12.16 6.59 -28.64
CA LEU A 115 -12.60 5.87 -29.84
C LEU A 115 -11.41 5.72 -30.82
N PRO A 116 -11.43 4.74 -31.74
CA PRO A 116 -10.34 4.52 -32.71
C PRO A 116 -9.96 5.71 -33.61
N ASP A 117 -10.79 6.76 -33.68
CA ASP A 117 -10.48 8.01 -34.36
C ASP A 117 -9.92 9.10 -33.40
N GLY A 118 -9.43 8.69 -32.24
CA GLY A 118 -8.76 9.53 -31.23
C GLY A 118 -9.69 10.41 -30.40
N ARG A 119 -11.01 10.23 -30.51
CA ARG A 119 -11.98 11.07 -29.79
C ARG A 119 -12.29 10.54 -28.40
N MET A 120 -12.22 11.42 -27.42
CA MET A 120 -12.57 11.11 -26.04
C MET A 120 -14.07 10.86 -25.89
N ILE A 121 -14.42 9.81 -25.15
CA ILE A 121 -15.73 9.55 -24.57
C ILE A 121 -15.55 9.34 -23.07
N HIS A 122 -16.34 10.04 -22.26
CA HIS A 122 -16.26 10.00 -20.80
C HIS A 122 -17.62 9.58 -20.23
N ALA A 123 -17.66 8.52 -19.45
CA ALA A 123 -18.87 7.97 -18.86
C ALA A 123 -18.72 7.86 -17.34
N GLY A 124 -19.77 8.20 -16.61
CA GLY A 124 -19.76 8.14 -15.15
C GLY A 124 -21.14 8.06 -14.54
N THR A 125 -21.18 7.88 -13.22
CA THR A 125 -22.39 7.87 -12.41
C THR A 125 -22.27 8.90 -11.27
N ILE A 126 -23.40 9.41 -10.80
CA ILE A 126 -23.48 10.29 -9.63
C ILE A 126 -24.77 10.01 -8.86
N ASP A 127 -24.65 9.81 -7.56
CA ASP A 127 -25.80 9.74 -6.65
C ASP A 127 -26.22 11.15 -6.24
N THR A 128 -27.50 11.48 -6.44
CA THR A 128 -28.01 12.83 -6.16
C THR A 128 -29.46 12.85 -5.73
N SER A 129 -29.79 13.75 -4.80
CA SER A 129 -31.16 14.17 -4.47
C SER A 129 -31.45 15.59 -4.95
N ALA A 130 -30.52 16.20 -5.70
CA ALA A 130 -30.63 17.55 -6.23
C ALA A 130 -31.77 17.62 -7.27
N LEU A 131 -32.94 18.06 -6.81
CA LEU A 131 -34.17 18.18 -7.57
C LEU A 131 -34.40 19.63 -8.00
N ARG A 132 -34.72 19.85 -9.27
CA ARG A 132 -35.26 21.11 -9.79
C ARG A 132 -36.72 20.96 -10.20
N HIS A 133 -37.53 21.97 -9.86
CA HIS A 133 -38.99 21.98 -10.07
C HIS A 133 -39.53 23.43 -10.14
N TYR A 134 -40.32 23.74 -11.17
CA TYR A 134 -40.78 25.09 -11.57
C TYR A 134 -39.68 26.18 -11.67
N MET A 135 -39.31 26.77 -10.53
CA MET A 135 -38.56 28.03 -10.40
C MET A 135 -37.34 27.92 -9.46
N GLY A 136 -37.07 26.73 -8.92
CA GLY A 136 -35.98 26.55 -7.96
C GLY A 136 -35.55 25.10 -7.79
N GLY A 137 -34.45 24.92 -7.07
CA GLY A 137 -33.82 23.64 -6.79
C GLY A 137 -32.34 23.63 -7.14
N SER A 138 -31.62 22.64 -6.61
CA SER A 138 -30.18 22.51 -6.76
C SER A 138 -29.79 21.67 -7.98
N SER A 139 -28.56 21.87 -8.46
CA SER A 139 -27.86 20.96 -9.36
C SER A 139 -26.49 20.62 -8.81
N ILE A 140 -25.95 19.48 -9.24
CA ILE A 140 -24.55 19.13 -9.01
C ILE A 140 -23.76 19.51 -10.26
N HIS A 141 -22.68 20.25 -10.07
CA HIS A 141 -21.72 20.51 -11.15
C HIS A 141 -20.82 19.29 -11.35
N ILE A 142 -20.76 18.78 -12.57
CA ILE A 142 -19.89 17.68 -12.98
C ILE A 142 -18.75 18.28 -13.81
N ALA A 143 -17.54 18.31 -13.22
CA ALA A 143 -16.33 18.70 -13.93
C ALA A 143 -15.93 17.64 -14.95
N LEU A 144 -15.46 18.07 -16.12
CA LEU A 144 -15.02 17.20 -17.21
C LEU A 144 -13.49 17.11 -17.31
N PRO A 145 -12.95 15.97 -17.78
CA PRO A 145 -11.55 15.90 -18.22
C PRO A 145 -11.25 16.92 -19.32
N ALA A 146 -10.02 17.46 -19.31
CA ALA A 146 -9.58 18.37 -20.36
C ALA A 146 -9.52 17.65 -21.72
N GLY A 147 -10.23 18.16 -22.72
CA GLY A 147 -10.29 17.59 -24.07
C GLY A 147 -11.56 17.94 -24.83
N PHE A 148 -12.67 18.17 -24.12
CA PHE A 148 -13.92 18.63 -24.72
C PHE A 148 -13.89 20.13 -25.02
N THR A 149 -14.55 20.54 -26.11
CA THR A 149 -14.72 21.95 -26.49
C THR A 149 -16.20 22.34 -26.44
N ASN A 150 -17.07 21.51 -27.02
CA ASN A 150 -18.51 21.70 -27.04
C ASN A 150 -19.22 20.32 -27.03
N PRO A 151 -19.21 19.62 -25.87
CA PRO A 151 -19.69 18.25 -25.78
C PRO A 151 -21.22 18.14 -25.84
N ILE A 152 -21.70 16.92 -26.12
CA ILE A 152 -23.05 16.48 -25.74
C ILE A 152 -22.98 15.67 -24.45
N VAL A 153 -23.99 15.83 -23.61
CA VAL A 153 -24.15 15.09 -22.34
C VAL A 153 -25.43 14.26 -22.40
N LEU A 154 -25.30 12.94 -22.34
CA LEU A 154 -26.41 11.99 -22.40
C LEU A 154 -26.65 11.42 -21.00
N SER A 155 -27.68 11.90 -20.29
CA SER A 155 -27.99 11.50 -18.91
C SER A 155 -29.21 10.58 -18.79
N GLN A 156 -29.19 9.68 -17.80
CA GLN A 156 -30.30 8.77 -17.50
C GLN A 156 -30.26 8.28 -16.05
N ILE A 157 -31.43 8.25 -15.39
CA ILE A 157 -31.55 7.65 -14.05
C ILE A 157 -31.45 6.12 -14.15
N GLN A 158 -30.55 5.52 -13.37
CA GLN A 158 -30.25 4.08 -13.33
C GLN A 158 -31.05 3.32 -12.26
N THR A 159 -31.53 4.03 -11.23
CA THR A 159 -32.20 3.50 -10.03
C THR A 159 -33.70 3.80 -9.98
N LEU A 160 -34.38 3.32 -8.92
CA LEU A 160 -35.81 3.55 -8.66
C LEU A 160 -36.03 3.80 -7.17
N ASN A 161 -35.34 4.79 -6.61
CA ASN A 161 -35.23 4.98 -5.16
C ASN A 161 -36.33 5.89 -4.58
N ASN A 162 -36.82 6.87 -5.34
CA ASN A 162 -37.85 7.83 -4.91
C ASN A 162 -39.24 7.52 -5.46
N GLU A 163 -39.36 6.85 -6.60
CA GLU A 163 -40.63 6.59 -7.28
C GLU A 163 -41.42 5.44 -6.60
N THR A 164 -42.57 5.72 -6.00
CA THR A 164 -43.28 4.78 -5.10
C THR A 164 -44.41 3.95 -5.75
N GLY A 165 -44.54 4.01 -7.08
CA GLY A 165 -45.50 3.21 -7.84
C GLY A 165 -44.98 1.81 -8.20
N ASN A 166 -45.86 0.80 -8.29
CA ASN A 166 -45.51 -0.47 -8.94
C ASN A 166 -45.54 -0.29 -10.46
N ILE A 167 -44.64 0.52 -11.02
CA ILE A 167 -44.44 0.64 -12.48
C ILE A 167 -44.24 -0.79 -13.06
N PRO A 168 -44.82 -1.15 -14.21
CA PRO A 168 -45.71 -0.36 -15.08
C PRO A 168 -47.22 -0.61 -14.81
N VAL A 169 -47.60 -1.04 -13.60
CA VAL A 169 -49.00 -1.35 -13.20
C VAL A 169 -49.74 -0.13 -12.66
N THR A 170 -49.01 0.89 -12.20
CA THR A 170 -49.54 2.16 -11.70
C THR A 170 -48.68 3.32 -12.19
N PRO A 171 -49.24 4.52 -12.42
CA PRO A 171 -48.46 5.73 -12.67
C PRO A 171 -47.41 5.97 -11.58
N SER A 172 -46.31 6.60 -11.95
CA SER A 172 -45.21 6.87 -11.05
C SER A 172 -45.42 8.17 -10.26
N THR A 173 -45.10 8.13 -8.96
CA THR A 173 -45.25 9.26 -8.04
C THR A 173 -44.09 9.28 -7.03
N PRO A 174 -43.28 10.35 -6.98
CA PRO A 174 -43.16 11.39 -8.02
C PRO A 174 -42.74 10.81 -9.37
N PHE A 175 -42.96 11.54 -10.47
CA PHE A 175 -42.40 11.20 -11.79
C PHE A 175 -41.22 12.13 -12.02
N ILE A 176 -40.00 11.57 -12.15
CA ILE A 176 -38.77 12.35 -12.22
C ILE A 176 -37.88 11.97 -13.41
N ASN A 177 -37.29 12.97 -14.04
CA ASN A 177 -36.37 12.85 -15.18
C ASN A 177 -34.98 13.39 -14.84
N THR A 178 -34.08 13.44 -15.83
CA THR A 178 -32.79 14.15 -15.72
C THR A 178 -32.80 15.39 -16.59
N VAL A 179 -32.30 16.51 -16.07
CA VAL A 179 -32.07 17.72 -16.86
C VAL A 179 -30.61 18.17 -16.75
N VAL A 180 -30.04 18.55 -17.90
CA VAL A 180 -28.66 19.05 -18.04
C VAL A 180 -28.69 20.53 -18.42
N THR A 181 -27.86 21.33 -17.75
CA THR A 181 -27.65 22.75 -18.04
C THR A 181 -26.15 23.08 -18.04
N GLY A 182 -25.78 24.28 -18.50
CA GLY A 182 -24.41 24.79 -18.32
C GLY A 182 -23.32 24.00 -19.05
N VAL A 183 -23.65 23.28 -20.14
CA VAL A 183 -22.69 22.42 -20.85
C VAL A 183 -21.55 23.25 -21.47
N THR A 184 -20.33 22.98 -21.03
CA THR A 184 -19.09 23.60 -21.49
C THR A 184 -18.01 22.52 -21.69
N GLY A 185 -16.87 22.88 -22.30
CA GLY A 185 -15.71 21.98 -22.39
C GLY A 185 -15.10 21.58 -21.03
N SER A 186 -15.39 22.33 -19.96
CA SER A 186 -14.87 22.10 -18.60
C SER A 186 -15.84 21.39 -17.66
N GLY A 187 -17.12 21.30 -18.00
CA GLY A 187 -18.14 20.75 -17.10
C GLY A 187 -19.57 21.01 -17.55
N PHE A 188 -20.52 20.44 -16.80
CA PHE A 188 -21.96 20.64 -16.98
C PHE A 188 -22.68 20.51 -15.64
N ASP A 189 -23.87 21.08 -15.52
CA ASP A 189 -24.71 20.94 -14.33
C ASP A 189 -25.79 19.88 -14.56
N LEU A 190 -25.99 19.01 -13.58
CA LEU A 190 -26.94 17.90 -13.63
C LEU A 190 -27.88 17.95 -12.43
N SER A 191 -29.16 17.71 -12.68
CA SER A 191 -30.19 17.60 -11.63
C SER A 191 -31.27 16.61 -12.01
N LEU A 192 -31.93 16.05 -11.00
CA LEU A 192 -33.24 15.43 -11.17
C LEU A 192 -34.28 16.52 -11.46
N GLU A 193 -35.24 16.20 -12.30
CA GLU A 193 -36.30 17.12 -12.72
C GLU A 193 -37.65 16.60 -12.23
N GLY A 194 -38.34 17.39 -11.40
CA GLY A 194 -39.67 17.09 -10.92
C GLY A 194 -40.75 17.67 -11.84
N THR A 195 -41.58 16.77 -12.37
CA THR A 195 -42.88 17.07 -13.03
C THR A 195 -43.74 18.07 -12.28
N GLU A 196 -44.71 18.72 -12.94
CA GLU A 196 -45.63 19.71 -12.33
C GLU A 196 -46.37 19.14 -11.10
N CYS A 197 -46.52 17.81 -11.06
CA CYS A 197 -47.13 17.01 -10.00
C CYS A 197 -46.25 16.78 -8.75
N THR A 198 -44.94 17.09 -8.80
CA THR A 198 -43.93 16.67 -7.81
C THR A 198 -43.46 17.85 -6.94
N THR A 199 -44.08 18.04 -5.77
CA THR A 199 -43.75 19.16 -4.88
C THR A 199 -42.96 18.73 -3.63
N GLY A 200 -41.82 19.38 -3.39
CA GLY A 200 -40.93 19.16 -2.23
C GLY A 200 -39.63 18.39 -2.57
N PRO A 201 -38.65 18.37 -1.66
CA PRO A 201 -37.39 17.66 -1.86
C PRO A 201 -37.58 16.14 -1.89
N LEU A 202 -36.68 15.44 -2.59
CA LEU A 202 -36.63 13.98 -2.63
C LEU A 202 -36.10 13.41 -1.31
N GLY A 203 -36.65 12.26 -0.89
CA GLY A 203 -36.32 11.63 0.39
C GLY A 203 -35.08 10.73 0.36
N THR A 204 -34.62 10.35 -0.84
CA THR A 204 -33.41 9.54 -1.07
C THR A 204 -32.67 10.05 -2.32
N THR A 205 -31.44 9.61 -2.53
CA THR A 205 -30.70 9.87 -3.79
C THR A 205 -31.14 8.91 -4.89
N GLU A 206 -31.03 9.35 -6.15
CA GLU A 206 -31.02 8.47 -7.33
C GLU A 206 -29.62 8.47 -7.95
N THR A 207 -29.20 7.33 -8.49
CA THR A 207 -28.00 7.24 -9.33
C THR A 207 -28.34 7.70 -10.74
N ILE A 208 -27.73 8.79 -11.19
CA ILE A 208 -27.78 9.23 -12.58
C ILE A 208 -26.49 8.80 -13.28
N GLY A 209 -26.62 8.06 -14.38
CA GLY A 209 -25.52 7.80 -15.30
C GLY A 209 -25.46 8.87 -16.38
N TYR A 210 -24.26 9.29 -16.77
CA TYR A 210 -24.02 10.27 -17.83
C TYR A 210 -22.93 9.79 -18.80
N ILE A 211 -23.09 10.09 -20.09
CA ILE A 211 -22.11 9.81 -21.14
C ILE A 211 -21.84 11.10 -21.91
N VAL A 212 -20.56 11.44 -22.06
CA VAL A 212 -20.08 12.70 -22.61
C VAL A 212 -19.16 12.42 -23.79
N ILE A 213 -19.41 13.09 -24.91
CA ILE A 213 -18.61 13.01 -26.12
C ILE A 213 -18.67 14.35 -26.84
N GLU A 214 -17.62 14.72 -27.57
CA GLU A 214 -17.58 15.98 -28.33
C GLU A 214 -18.79 16.09 -29.28
N GLY A 215 -19.42 17.27 -29.37
CA GLY A 215 -20.62 17.50 -30.17
C GLY A 215 -20.31 17.94 -31.60
N ASN A 216 -21.24 17.68 -32.53
CA ASN A 216 -21.12 18.04 -33.96
C ASN A 216 -19.92 17.39 -34.68
N VAL A 217 -19.47 16.22 -34.23
CA VAL A 217 -18.42 15.42 -34.92
C VAL A 217 -19.02 14.25 -35.68
N ALA A 218 -18.30 13.74 -36.66
CA ALA A 218 -18.63 12.50 -37.36
C ALA A 218 -17.38 11.62 -37.48
N GLY A 219 -17.57 10.32 -37.30
CA GLY A 219 -16.52 9.32 -37.21
C GLY A 219 -16.97 7.95 -37.67
N ASN A 220 -16.06 6.99 -37.60
CA ASN A 220 -16.37 5.58 -37.80
C ASN A 220 -15.39 4.71 -36.99
N PHE A 221 -15.87 3.53 -36.60
CA PHE A 221 -15.05 2.47 -36.03
C PHE A 221 -15.51 1.13 -36.59
N THR A 222 -14.68 0.10 -36.50
CA THR A 222 -15.07 -1.29 -36.84
C THR A 222 -15.44 -2.01 -35.56
N ASP A 223 -16.58 -2.69 -35.53
CA ASP A 223 -17.04 -3.47 -34.38
C ASP A 223 -16.40 -4.87 -34.33
N LEU A 224 -16.61 -5.59 -33.22
CA LEU A 224 -16.07 -6.95 -33.01
C LEU A 224 -16.57 -7.99 -34.03
N ASP A 225 -17.66 -7.73 -34.75
CA ASP A 225 -18.18 -8.58 -35.81
C ASP A 225 -17.63 -8.17 -37.20
N GLY A 226 -16.69 -7.23 -37.25
CA GLY A 226 -16.04 -6.72 -38.46
C GLY A 226 -16.90 -5.74 -39.27
N VAL A 227 -17.95 -5.18 -38.66
CA VAL A 227 -18.87 -4.23 -39.28
C VAL A 227 -18.39 -2.81 -39.04
N ASN A 228 -18.24 -2.02 -40.10
CA ASN A 228 -18.00 -0.59 -39.98
C ASN A 228 -19.27 0.12 -39.46
N VAL A 229 -19.13 0.82 -38.35
CA VAL A 229 -20.14 1.62 -37.68
C VAL A 229 -19.83 3.09 -37.93
N ASP A 230 -20.61 3.73 -38.79
CA ASP A 230 -20.54 5.18 -38.99
C ASP A 230 -21.34 5.87 -37.88
N TYR A 231 -20.75 6.87 -37.22
CA TYR A 231 -21.40 7.64 -36.15
C TYR A 231 -21.30 9.14 -36.39
N GLU A 232 -22.28 9.90 -35.87
CA GLU A 232 -22.17 11.34 -35.69
C GLU A 232 -22.85 11.79 -34.40
N THR A 233 -22.32 12.85 -33.81
CA THR A 233 -22.90 13.56 -32.67
C THR A 233 -23.45 14.90 -33.15
N LEU A 234 -24.57 15.38 -32.61
CA LEU A 234 -25.21 16.63 -33.02
C LEU A 234 -25.75 17.40 -31.81
N ILE A 235 -25.64 18.73 -31.83
CA ILE A 235 -26.30 19.64 -30.88
C ILE A 235 -27.34 20.44 -31.66
N THR A 236 -28.63 20.34 -31.31
CA THR A 236 -29.70 20.92 -32.14
C THR A 236 -29.86 22.43 -32.01
N GLY A 237 -29.32 23.03 -30.95
CA GLY A 237 -29.69 24.37 -30.51
C GLY A 237 -31.14 24.45 -30.03
N ASN A 238 -31.52 25.62 -29.51
CA ASN A 238 -32.76 25.88 -28.78
C ASN A 238 -33.99 25.93 -29.72
N ILE A 239 -34.38 24.76 -30.25
CA ILE A 239 -35.37 24.63 -31.32
C ILE A 239 -36.37 23.48 -31.13
N ILE A 240 -36.20 22.58 -30.18
CA ILE A 240 -37.10 21.43 -30.01
C ILE A 240 -38.42 21.88 -29.37
N THR A 241 -39.49 21.81 -30.16
CA THR A 241 -40.92 21.96 -29.80
C THR A 241 -41.41 21.14 -28.60
N GLY A 242 -42.33 21.63 -27.77
CA GLY A 242 -43.31 20.78 -27.08
C GLY A 242 -44.25 20.03 -28.04
N TRP A 243 -44.95 19.02 -27.52
CA TRP A 243 -45.80 18.10 -28.28
C TRP A 243 -46.91 18.80 -29.06
N ASP A 244 -47.61 19.78 -28.45
CA ASP A 244 -48.74 20.47 -29.07
C ASP A 244 -48.31 21.60 -30.06
N ASP A 245 -47.06 22.06 -29.97
CA ASP A 245 -46.41 22.89 -31.02
C ASP A 245 -45.99 22.08 -32.25
N GLY A 246 -45.73 20.78 -32.04
CA GLY A 246 -45.49 19.80 -33.07
C GLY A 246 -44.01 19.48 -33.32
N LEU A 247 -43.81 18.38 -34.05
CA LEU A 247 -42.51 17.72 -34.18
C LEU A 247 -41.45 18.59 -34.88
N THR A 248 -40.28 18.71 -34.24
CA THR A 248 -39.13 19.44 -34.76
C THR A 248 -38.23 18.51 -35.59
N ALA A 249 -38.07 18.81 -36.87
CA ALA A 249 -37.30 17.97 -37.81
C ALA A 249 -35.78 18.27 -37.73
N ILE A 250 -35.01 17.30 -37.24
CA ILE A 250 -33.55 17.33 -37.18
C ILE A 250 -32.96 16.55 -38.36
N SER A 251 -31.99 17.14 -39.06
CA SER A 251 -31.29 16.52 -40.17
C SER A 251 -29.94 15.96 -39.73
N PHE A 252 -29.64 14.75 -40.18
CA PHE A 252 -28.32 14.13 -40.05
C PHE A 252 -27.33 14.78 -41.02
N GLY A 253 -26.04 14.79 -40.69
CA GLY A 253 -24.98 15.37 -41.52
C GLY A 253 -24.76 14.61 -42.82
N GLY A 254 -25.14 13.33 -42.84
CA GLY A 254 -25.04 12.43 -43.99
C GLY A 254 -26.36 11.74 -44.38
N THR A 255 -26.22 10.67 -45.18
CA THR A 255 -27.31 9.73 -45.49
C THR A 255 -26.84 8.33 -45.15
N TYR A 256 -27.41 7.74 -44.10
CA TYR A 256 -27.14 6.38 -43.69
C TYR A 256 -27.65 5.36 -44.71
N GLY A 257 -26.94 4.24 -44.87
CA GLY A 257 -27.31 3.16 -45.79
C GLY A 257 -28.58 2.40 -45.40
N ALA A 258 -28.94 2.44 -44.11
CA ALA A 258 -30.17 1.92 -43.52
C ALA A 258 -30.73 2.95 -42.53
N ILE A 259 -31.91 2.70 -41.97
CA ILE A 259 -32.42 3.53 -40.86
C ILE A 259 -31.49 3.30 -39.66
N PRO A 260 -30.81 4.34 -39.13
CA PRO A 260 -29.82 4.18 -38.08
C PRO A 260 -30.47 3.93 -36.72
N ARG A 261 -29.63 3.82 -35.69
CA ARG A 261 -29.96 3.82 -34.27
C ARG A 261 -29.50 5.16 -33.69
N PHE A 262 -30.13 5.65 -32.62
CA PHE A 262 -29.62 6.84 -31.94
C PHE A 262 -30.13 6.92 -30.50
N VAL A 263 -29.39 7.63 -29.66
CA VAL A 263 -29.82 8.09 -28.33
C VAL A 263 -29.75 9.62 -28.29
N ALA A 264 -30.64 10.26 -27.54
CA ALA A 264 -30.63 11.71 -27.36
C ALA A 264 -31.25 12.15 -26.03
N LYS A 265 -30.73 13.25 -25.46
CA LYS A 265 -31.18 13.88 -24.21
C LYS A 265 -31.08 15.41 -24.31
N LEU A 266 -31.85 16.13 -23.49
CA LEU A 266 -31.81 17.60 -23.43
C LEU A 266 -30.44 18.09 -22.95
N GLN A 267 -30.04 19.28 -23.41
CA GLN A 267 -28.75 19.96 -23.10
C GLN A 267 -28.97 21.35 -22.48
N SER A 268 -30.22 21.75 -22.30
CA SER A 268 -30.63 23.05 -21.81
C SER A 268 -31.93 22.90 -21.05
N ARG A 269 -32.17 23.80 -20.09
CA ARG A 269 -33.49 24.08 -19.50
C ARG A 269 -33.79 25.55 -19.68
N ILE A 270 -34.90 25.90 -20.33
CA ILE A 270 -35.20 27.27 -20.76
C ILE A 270 -36.56 27.76 -20.28
N GLU A 271 -37.56 26.88 -20.21
CA GLU A 271 -38.91 27.23 -19.72
C GLU A 271 -39.23 26.56 -18.38
N PHE A 272 -40.32 27.02 -17.75
CA PHE A 272 -40.66 26.69 -16.36
C PHE A 272 -41.24 25.28 -16.18
N ASP A 273 -41.96 24.78 -17.17
CA ASP A 273 -42.43 23.39 -17.19
C ASP A 273 -41.24 22.44 -17.47
N GLY A 274 -41.34 21.18 -17.08
CA GLY A 274 -40.28 20.17 -17.15
C GLY A 274 -40.66 19.03 -18.08
N GLY A 275 -39.76 18.66 -18.99
CA GLY A 275 -40.08 17.78 -20.10
C GLY A 275 -38.97 16.82 -20.50
N TRP A 276 -39.33 15.79 -21.28
CA TRP A 276 -38.42 14.76 -21.75
C TRP A 276 -38.53 14.54 -23.25
N LEU A 277 -37.43 14.10 -23.89
CA LEU A 277 -37.40 13.90 -25.33
C LEU A 277 -38.08 12.61 -25.76
N ARG A 278 -38.90 12.73 -26.81
CA ARG A 278 -39.44 11.60 -27.58
C ARG A 278 -39.21 11.82 -29.07
N PHE A 279 -39.19 10.72 -29.84
CA PHE A 279 -38.89 10.79 -31.27
C PHE A 279 -39.90 10.11 -32.19
N GLN A 280 -40.11 10.69 -33.38
CA GLN A 280 -40.91 10.10 -34.44
C GLN A 280 -40.23 10.21 -35.81
N GLY A 281 -40.49 9.20 -36.65
CA GLY A 281 -40.14 9.27 -38.07
C GLY A 281 -38.64 9.29 -38.33
N LEU A 282 -37.88 8.50 -37.56
CA LEU A 282 -36.47 8.23 -37.82
C LEU A 282 -36.27 7.70 -39.25
N THR A 283 -35.39 8.35 -40.00
CA THR A 283 -35.06 8.03 -41.39
C THR A 283 -33.55 7.92 -41.57
N THR A 284 -33.12 7.51 -42.77
CA THR A 284 -31.72 7.53 -43.20
C THR A 284 -31.06 8.93 -43.19
N THR A 285 -31.83 10.02 -43.03
CA THR A 285 -31.35 11.41 -43.19
C THR A 285 -31.74 12.34 -42.04
N GLY A 286 -32.36 11.83 -40.98
CA GLY A 286 -32.82 12.64 -39.86
C GLY A 286 -33.95 12.00 -39.07
N VAL A 287 -34.33 12.68 -37.99
CA VAL A 287 -35.38 12.28 -37.04
C VAL A 287 -36.20 13.51 -36.66
N ASN A 288 -37.47 13.34 -36.29
CA ASN A 288 -38.21 14.42 -35.65
C ASN A 288 -38.24 14.19 -34.13
N LEU A 289 -37.88 15.21 -33.36
CA LEU A 289 -37.92 15.21 -31.91
C LEU A 289 -39.07 16.10 -31.42
N THR A 290 -39.53 15.82 -30.21
CA THR A 290 -40.45 16.66 -29.45
C THR A 290 -40.08 16.53 -27.99
N ILE A 291 -40.22 17.61 -27.24
CA ILE A 291 -40.38 17.55 -25.79
C ILE A 291 -41.79 17.04 -25.53
N ASP A 292 -41.90 16.17 -24.55
CA ASP A 292 -43.15 15.70 -23.98
C ASP A 292 -43.15 16.08 -22.49
N GLU A 293 -44.31 16.48 -22.00
CA GLU A 293 -44.53 17.00 -20.65
C GLU A 293 -45.63 16.17 -19.98
N ASP A 294 -45.73 16.26 -18.66
CA ASP A 294 -46.90 15.75 -17.98
C ASP A 294 -48.11 16.69 -18.18
N THR A 295 -49.21 16.45 -17.47
CA THR A 295 -50.42 17.31 -17.53
C THR A 295 -51.15 17.27 -16.18
N CYS A 296 -50.36 17.17 -15.12
CA CYS A 296 -50.79 17.48 -13.78
C CYS A 296 -50.74 19.00 -13.62
N VAL A 297 -51.58 19.57 -12.75
CA VAL A 297 -51.75 21.03 -12.56
C VAL A 297 -52.34 21.76 -13.78
N ASP A 298 -51.75 21.61 -14.97
CA ASP A 298 -52.12 22.20 -16.26
C ASP A 298 -52.63 21.11 -17.25
N THR A 299 -52.95 21.45 -18.50
CA THR A 299 -53.35 20.51 -19.57
C THR A 299 -52.67 20.74 -20.93
N GLU A 300 -51.75 21.69 -21.00
CA GLU A 300 -50.94 22.02 -22.16
C GLU A 300 -49.75 21.06 -22.26
N ARG A 301 -49.21 20.88 -23.47
CA ARG A 301 -47.92 20.20 -23.72
C ARG A 301 -47.13 21.02 -24.74
N SER A 302 -47.03 22.32 -24.47
CA SER A 302 -46.39 23.34 -25.30
C SER A 302 -45.20 23.88 -24.53
N HIS A 303 -44.03 23.59 -25.09
CA HIS A 303 -42.72 23.88 -24.49
C HIS A 303 -41.92 24.72 -25.48
N GLY A 304 -41.30 25.79 -24.98
CA GLY A 304 -40.35 26.60 -25.74
C GLY A 304 -39.16 25.80 -26.24
N GLY A 305 -38.51 26.30 -27.31
CA GLY A 305 -37.47 25.54 -28.01
C GLY A 305 -36.23 25.28 -27.17
N GLU A 306 -35.95 24.00 -26.88
CA GLU A 306 -34.73 23.58 -26.18
C GLU A 306 -33.70 22.89 -27.08
N ALA A 307 -32.48 22.72 -26.57
CA ALA A 307 -31.40 21.99 -27.22
C ALA A 307 -31.40 20.51 -26.82
N ALA A 308 -31.19 19.64 -27.81
CA ALA A 308 -30.94 18.22 -27.63
C ALA A 308 -29.52 17.87 -28.11
N GLY A 309 -28.88 16.94 -27.40
CA GLY A 309 -27.63 16.29 -27.77
C GLY A 309 -27.98 14.90 -28.29
N ILE A 310 -27.45 14.56 -29.46
CA ILE A 310 -27.82 13.36 -30.21
C ILE A 310 -26.55 12.58 -30.53
N PHE A 311 -26.54 11.28 -30.25
CA PHE A 311 -25.54 10.34 -30.78
C PHE A 311 -26.27 9.35 -31.68
N VAL A 312 -25.98 9.36 -32.98
CA VAL A 312 -26.56 8.46 -33.99
C VAL A 312 -25.48 7.54 -34.58
N PHE A 313 -25.83 6.28 -34.79
CA PHE A 313 -24.91 5.22 -35.22
C PHE A 313 -25.58 4.26 -36.23
N SER A 314 -24.81 3.79 -37.22
CA SER A 314 -25.37 3.18 -38.44
C SER A 314 -25.97 1.78 -38.26
N ASN A 315 -25.44 0.99 -37.33
CA ASN A 315 -25.81 -0.41 -37.06
C ASN A 315 -25.76 -0.65 -35.55
N SER A 316 -26.49 -1.65 -35.03
CA SER A 316 -26.17 -2.18 -33.69
C SER A 316 -24.71 -2.66 -33.67
N PHE A 317 -23.99 -2.43 -32.57
CA PHE A 317 -22.54 -2.65 -32.49
C PHE A 317 -22.07 -3.18 -31.13
N ARG A 318 -20.88 -3.77 -31.12
CA ARG A 318 -20.13 -4.20 -29.93
C ARG A 318 -18.65 -3.87 -30.14
N TRP A 319 -18.04 -3.10 -29.26
CA TRP A 319 -16.66 -2.64 -29.43
C TRP A 319 -15.83 -2.87 -28.16
N LEU A 320 -14.55 -3.18 -28.36
CA LEU A 320 -13.53 -3.49 -27.36
C LEU A 320 -12.20 -2.89 -27.81
N ASP A 321 -11.35 -2.50 -26.87
CA ASP A 321 -9.98 -2.05 -27.16
C ASP A 321 -9.05 -3.21 -27.58
N ASP A 322 -8.02 -2.91 -28.39
CA ASP A 322 -7.07 -3.87 -29.00
C ASP A 322 -5.59 -3.47 -28.71
N ASP A 323 -5.40 -2.55 -27.76
CA ASP A 323 -4.13 -2.25 -27.11
C ASP A 323 -3.75 -3.43 -26.19
N GLN A 324 -2.61 -4.08 -26.46
CA GLN A 324 -2.22 -5.35 -25.83
C GLN A 324 -1.39 -5.18 -24.54
N ASP A 325 -0.72 -4.05 -24.36
CA ASP A 325 0.15 -3.77 -23.21
C ASP A 325 -0.14 -2.42 -22.52
N ASN A 326 -1.22 -1.76 -22.94
CA ASN A 326 -1.79 -0.54 -22.37
C ASN A 326 -0.92 0.72 -22.57
N ASP A 327 -0.14 0.78 -23.64
CA ASP A 327 0.74 1.91 -23.98
C ASP A 327 0.09 3.03 -24.82
N LEU A 328 -1.18 2.84 -25.22
CA LEU A 328 -1.98 3.74 -26.07
C LEU A 328 -1.58 3.74 -27.56
N ILE A 329 -0.70 2.83 -28.00
CA ILE A 329 -0.39 2.53 -29.40
C ILE A 329 -1.08 1.20 -29.76
N PRO A 330 -2.03 1.20 -30.72
CA PRO A 330 -2.65 -0.05 -31.16
C PRO A 330 -1.60 -1.01 -31.73
N ALA A 331 -1.68 -2.30 -31.39
CA ALA A 331 -0.72 -3.37 -31.75
C ALA A 331 -0.41 -3.56 -33.26
N SER A 332 -1.05 -2.78 -34.14
CA SER A 332 -0.78 -2.72 -35.59
C SER A 332 0.07 -1.51 -36.04
N MET A 333 0.35 -0.58 -35.13
CA MET A 333 1.19 0.60 -35.32
C MET A 333 2.35 0.65 -34.31
N ASP A 334 2.40 -0.33 -33.41
CA ASP A 334 3.40 -0.50 -32.36
C ASP A 334 4.59 -1.33 -32.88
N ASN A 335 5.82 -0.88 -32.59
CA ASN A 335 7.07 -1.61 -32.86
C ASN A 335 7.47 -2.59 -31.73
N CYS A 336 6.78 -2.58 -30.58
CA CYS A 336 6.85 -3.62 -29.54
C CYS A 336 5.46 -4.07 -29.01
N PRO A 337 4.58 -4.73 -29.82
CA PRO A 337 3.17 -5.08 -29.52
C PRO A 337 2.79 -5.89 -28.26
N GLY A 338 3.67 -6.02 -27.29
CA GLY A 338 3.45 -6.65 -25.99
C GLY A 338 4.46 -6.21 -24.92
N VAL A 339 5.14 -5.07 -25.12
CA VAL A 339 6.06 -4.43 -24.17
C VAL A 339 5.87 -2.91 -24.22
N PHE A 340 5.08 -2.40 -23.26
CA PHE A 340 4.73 -0.99 -23.09
C PHE A 340 5.85 0.00 -23.49
N ASN A 341 5.70 0.65 -24.65
CA ASN A 341 6.72 1.56 -25.18
C ASN A 341 6.09 2.79 -25.89
N PRO A 342 5.37 3.66 -25.15
CA PRO A 342 4.57 4.76 -25.72
C PRO A 342 5.40 5.83 -26.46
N GLY A 343 6.73 5.80 -26.28
CA GLY A 343 7.68 6.65 -27.02
C GLY A 343 8.02 6.12 -28.42
N GLN A 344 7.78 4.84 -28.71
CA GLN A 344 8.12 4.15 -29.96
C GLN A 344 9.59 4.42 -30.37
N GLU A 345 10.49 4.40 -29.38
CA GLU A 345 11.92 4.59 -29.60
C GLU A 345 12.49 3.38 -30.36
N ASN A 346 13.34 3.67 -31.34
CA ASN A 346 14.11 2.72 -32.15
C ASN A 346 15.43 3.45 -32.45
N GLY A 347 16.52 2.96 -31.88
CA GLY A 347 17.84 3.56 -31.89
C GLY A 347 18.59 3.37 -33.21
N ASP A 348 18.17 2.38 -34.00
CA ASP A 348 18.84 1.92 -35.20
C ASP A 348 18.04 2.16 -36.50
N THR A 349 17.83 1.14 -37.35
CA THR A 349 16.94 1.19 -38.53
C THR A 349 16.14 -0.09 -38.78
N ASP A 350 16.06 -0.98 -37.79
CA ASP A 350 15.34 -2.24 -37.80
C ASP A 350 13.80 -2.01 -37.66
N ALA A 351 12.98 -3.05 -37.46
CA ALA A 351 11.52 -2.94 -37.35
C ALA A 351 10.94 -3.08 -35.92
N LEU A 352 11.78 -3.35 -34.93
CA LEU A 352 11.47 -3.50 -33.51
C LEU A 352 11.74 -2.17 -32.78
N GLY A 353 11.25 -2.03 -31.56
CA GLY A 353 11.56 -0.87 -30.71
C GLY A 353 12.60 -1.21 -29.66
N ASP A 354 13.27 -0.18 -29.13
CA ASP A 354 14.32 -0.30 -28.08
C ASP A 354 13.84 -1.05 -26.83
N ALA A 355 12.52 -1.16 -26.63
CA ALA A 355 11.89 -1.84 -25.51
C ALA A 355 11.79 -3.38 -25.67
N CYS A 356 11.92 -3.89 -26.90
CA CYS A 356 11.76 -5.31 -27.23
C CYS A 356 12.82 -5.86 -28.21
N ASP A 357 13.83 -5.05 -28.51
CA ASP A 357 14.99 -5.40 -29.31
C ASP A 357 16.14 -5.90 -28.41
N ASN A 358 16.70 -7.08 -28.68
CA ASN A 358 17.86 -7.60 -27.97
C ASN A 358 19.20 -6.97 -28.37
N CYS A 359 19.24 -6.12 -29.42
CA CYS A 359 20.36 -5.24 -29.76
C CYS A 359 19.93 -3.80 -30.15
N PRO A 360 19.41 -2.96 -29.22
CA PRO A 360 18.76 -1.65 -29.47
C PRO A 360 19.53 -0.56 -30.24
N LEU A 361 20.76 -0.83 -30.70
CA LEU A 361 21.63 0.11 -31.42
C LEU A 361 22.19 -0.46 -32.74
N ASP A 362 21.93 -1.74 -33.06
CA ASP A 362 22.64 -2.48 -34.12
C ASP A 362 21.72 -3.47 -34.89
N ASP A 363 21.05 -2.96 -35.96
CA ASP A 363 20.16 -3.61 -36.95
C ASP A 363 20.25 -5.15 -37.05
N ASN A 364 19.46 -5.84 -36.21
CA ASN A 364 19.39 -7.29 -36.15
C ASN A 364 17.93 -7.86 -36.25
N PRO A 365 17.19 -7.66 -37.37
CA PRO A 365 15.77 -8.03 -37.49
C PRO A 365 15.45 -9.54 -37.43
N GLY A 366 16.47 -10.37 -37.24
CA GLY A 366 16.35 -11.79 -36.98
C GLY A 366 16.25 -12.14 -35.49
N GLN A 367 16.65 -11.23 -34.59
CA GLN A 367 16.77 -11.43 -33.13
C GLN A 367 17.42 -12.79 -32.85
N ALA A 368 18.58 -13.01 -33.48
CA ALA A 368 19.38 -14.20 -33.25
C ALA A 368 20.08 -14.03 -31.90
N ASP A 369 20.16 -15.14 -31.19
CA ASP A 369 20.52 -15.30 -29.78
C ASP A 369 20.86 -16.78 -29.66
N ALA A 370 22.14 -17.14 -29.91
CA ALA A 370 22.53 -18.52 -30.13
C ALA A 370 22.61 -19.36 -28.83
N ASP A 371 22.70 -18.71 -27.67
CA ASP A 371 22.67 -19.34 -26.35
C ASP A 371 21.35 -19.14 -25.56
N GLY A 372 20.58 -18.07 -25.82
CA GLY A 372 19.34 -17.72 -25.12
C GLY A 372 19.50 -16.79 -23.90
N ASP A 373 20.59 -16.04 -23.80
CA ASP A 373 20.94 -15.06 -22.74
C ASP A 373 19.99 -13.84 -22.71
N GLY A 374 19.55 -13.39 -23.89
CA GLY A 374 18.72 -12.20 -24.07
C GLY A 374 19.45 -10.95 -24.55
N MET A 375 20.77 -11.01 -24.72
CA MET A 375 21.52 -10.22 -25.71
C MET A 375 21.49 -10.96 -27.05
N GLY A 376 21.67 -10.28 -28.19
CA GLY A 376 21.65 -10.95 -29.50
C GLY A 376 23.03 -11.01 -30.15
N ASP A 377 23.27 -12.00 -31.03
CA ASP A 377 24.55 -12.29 -31.73
C ASP A 377 25.22 -11.09 -32.45
N VAL A 378 24.50 -9.97 -32.59
CA VAL A 378 25.00 -8.75 -33.27
C VAL A 378 25.64 -7.77 -32.28
N CYS A 379 25.29 -7.87 -31.00
CA CYS A 379 25.76 -7.02 -29.90
C CYS A 379 26.33 -7.80 -28.71
N ASP A 380 26.13 -9.12 -28.64
CA ASP A 380 26.85 -10.00 -27.74
C ASP A 380 28.36 -10.00 -28.06
N PRO A 381 29.23 -10.06 -27.04
CA PRO A 381 30.65 -10.36 -27.22
C PRO A 381 31.06 -11.83 -27.04
N ASP A 382 30.12 -12.77 -26.79
CA ASP A 382 30.31 -14.21 -26.53
C ASP A 382 29.05 -15.01 -27.00
N ASP A 383 28.77 -14.97 -28.31
CA ASP A 383 27.53 -15.43 -29.00
C ASP A 383 26.92 -16.78 -28.54
N ASP A 384 27.72 -17.74 -28.04
CA ASP A 384 27.25 -19.07 -27.63
C ASP A 384 27.49 -19.44 -26.14
N ASN A 385 27.94 -18.46 -25.34
CA ASN A 385 28.21 -18.54 -23.91
C ASN A 385 29.05 -19.76 -23.46
N ASP A 386 29.96 -20.25 -24.31
CA ASP A 386 30.92 -21.29 -23.92
C ASP A 386 31.95 -20.81 -22.88
N GLY A 387 32.09 -19.47 -22.77
CA GLY A 387 33.00 -18.74 -21.90
C GLY A 387 34.19 -18.09 -22.63
N VAL A 388 34.17 -18.06 -23.96
CA VAL A 388 35.22 -17.54 -24.82
C VAL A 388 34.63 -16.56 -25.84
N ASN A 389 34.81 -15.26 -25.58
CA ASN A 389 34.37 -14.18 -26.49
C ASN A 389 34.72 -14.40 -27.98
N ASP A 390 33.79 -14.16 -28.91
CA ASP A 390 33.92 -14.36 -30.39
C ASP A 390 35.14 -13.69 -31.06
N VAL A 391 35.71 -12.67 -30.42
CA VAL A 391 36.96 -12.03 -30.88
C VAL A 391 38.23 -12.85 -30.63
N VAL A 392 38.13 -13.91 -29.82
CA VAL A 392 39.19 -14.89 -29.51
C VAL A 392 38.74 -16.34 -29.68
N ASP A 393 37.44 -16.61 -29.75
CA ASP A 393 36.88 -17.91 -30.09
C ASP A 393 37.27 -18.36 -31.51
N ASN A 394 37.59 -19.64 -31.65
CA ASN A 394 37.86 -20.30 -32.92
C ASN A 394 36.63 -21.00 -33.53
N CYS A 395 35.54 -21.18 -32.78
CA CYS A 395 34.21 -21.58 -33.27
C CYS A 395 33.05 -20.70 -32.71
N PRO A 396 33.03 -19.36 -32.95
CA PRO A 396 32.11 -18.33 -32.40
C PRO A 396 30.60 -18.59 -32.24
N ASN A 397 30.04 -19.68 -32.75
CA ASN A 397 28.60 -19.96 -32.84
C ASN A 397 28.35 -21.47 -32.55
N THR A 398 29.31 -22.19 -31.97
CA THR A 398 29.28 -23.64 -31.71
C THR A 398 30.15 -24.01 -30.50
N ALA A 399 29.59 -23.78 -29.31
CA ALA A 399 30.23 -23.93 -28.01
C ALA A 399 31.23 -25.08 -27.91
N ASN A 400 32.51 -24.70 -27.78
CA ASN A 400 33.65 -25.58 -27.63
C ASN A 400 34.59 -25.05 -26.51
N PRO A 401 34.19 -25.12 -25.21
CA PRO A 401 34.91 -24.46 -24.11
C PRO A 401 36.38 -24.87 -23.91
N GLY A 402 36.80 -25.98 -24.52
CA GLY A 402 38.19 -26.44 -24.53
C GLY A 402 39.07 -25.73 -25.55
N GLN A 403 38.46 -25.08 -26.55
CA GLN A 403 39.09 -24.36 -27.66
C GLN A 403 40.16 -25.21 -28.34
N GLU A 404 39.88 -26.51 -28.51
CA GLU A 404 40.71 -27.43 -29.25
C GLU A 404 40.89 -26.93 -30.69
N ASP A 405 42.14 -26.91 -31.14
CA ASP A 405 42.64 -26.39 -32.42
C ASP A 405 43.95 -27.17 -32.67
N ALA A 406 43.82 -28.38 -33.21
CA ALA A 406 44.91 -29.36 -33.24
C ALA A 406 46.08 -28.93 -34.17
N ASP A 407 45.87 -27.96 -35.06
CA ASP A 407 46.91 -27.41 -35.95
C ASP A 407 47.30 -25.94 -35.73
N GLY A 408 46.45 -25.13 -35.11
CA GLY A 408 46.66 -23.71 -34.83
C GLY A 408 46.36 -22.74 -35.99
N ASP A 409 45.48 -23.08 -36.94
CA ASP A 409 45.05 -22.17 -38.02
C ASP A 409 44.03 -21.12 -37.57
N GLY A 410 43.30 -21.39 -36.48
CA GLY A 410 42.35 -20.49 -35.83
C GLY A 410 40.88 -20.77 -36.14
N LEU A 411 40.56 -21.95 -36.71
CA LEU A 411 39.28 -22.64 -36.54
C LEU A 411 39.47 -23.74 -35.48
N GLY A 412 38.46 -24.00 -34.66
CA GLY A 412 38.54 -25.08 -33.67
C GLY A 412 38.10 -26.42 -34.24
N ASP A 413 38.56 -27.53 -33.65
CA ASP A 413 38.22 -28.92 -34.06
C ASP A 413 36.69 -29.16 -34.12
N ALA A 414 35.90 -28.39 -33.36
CA ALA A 414 34.44 -28.45 -33.39
C ALA A 414 33.81 -27.90 -34.69
N CYS A 415 34.55 -27.09 -35.46
CA CYS A 415 34.10 -26.42 -36.67
C CYS A 415 35.09 -26.49 -37.86
N ASP A 416 36.27 -27.08 -37.71
CA ASP A 416 37.21 -27.37 -38.81
C ASP A 416 36.82 -28.64 -39.60
N PRO A 417 37.18 -28.76 -40.90
CA PRO A 417 37.08 -30.01 -41.68
C PRO A 417 38.41 -30.77 -41.94
N ASP A 418 39.54 -30.37 -41.36
CA ASP A 418 40.90 -30.90 -41.55
C ASP A 418 41.77 -30.65 -40.29
N ASP A 419 41.33 -31.13 -39.11
CA ASP A 419 41.74 -30.69 -37.74
C ASP A 419 43.27 -30.55 -37.50
N ASP A 420 44.12 -31.33 -38.16
CA ASP A 420 45.59 -31.28 -38.00
C ASP A 420 46.38 -30.59 -39.14
N ASN A 421 45.67 -30.04 -40.14
CA ASN A 421 46.15 -29.41 -41.38
C ASN A 421 47.31 -30.14 -42.09
N ASP A 422 47.48 -31.46 -41.91
CA ASP A 422 48.53 -32.21 -42.63
C ASP A 422 48.26 -32.27 -44.15
N GLY A 423 46.98 -32.06 -44.50
CA GLY A 423 46.42 -31.98 -45.85
C GLY A 423 45.55 -33.18 -46.22
N VAL A 424 44.96 -33.85 -45.23
CA VAL A 424 44.14 -35.06 -45.35
C VAL A 424 42.93 -34.96 -44.41
N ASN A 425 41.88 -34.26 -44.85
CA ASN A 425 40.60 -34.14 -44.12
C ASN A 425 40.22 -35.39 -43.31
N ASP A 426 39.95 -35.23 -42.02
CA ASP A 426 39.68 -36.22 -40.96
C ASP A 426 38.88 -37.45 -41.40
N GLY A 427 37.88 -37.28 -42.27
CA GLY A 427 37.17 -38.39 -42.92
C GLY A 427 38.01 -39.30 -43.84
N SER A 428 39.32 -39.08 -43.95
CA SER A 428 40.31 -39.89 -44.69
C SER A 428 41.67 -40.02 -43.97
N ASP A 429 41.80 -39.45 -42.76
CA ASP A 429 43.02 -39.48 -41.96
C ASP A 429 43.09 -40.73 -41.06
N ASN A 430 44.30 -41.23 -40.78
CA ASN A 430 44.55 -42.30 -39.80
C ASN A 430 45.13 -41.81 -38.44
N CYS A 431 45.36 -40.50 -38.29
CA CYS A 431 45.54 -39.76 -37.04
C CYS A 431 44.92 -38.34 -37.14
N PRO A 432 43.58 -38.18 -37.23
CA PRO A 432 42.90 -36.89 -37.46
C PRO A 432 43.38 -35.68 -36.64
N LEU A 433 43.86 -35.90 -35.42
CA LEU A 433 44.29 -34.86 -34.47
C LEU A 433 45.83 -34.81 -34.33
N THR A 434 46.62 -35.41 -35.22
CA THR A 434 48.07 -35.54 -35.05
C THR A 434 48.80 -35.64 -36.39
N ALA A 435 49.15 -34.47 -36.92
CA ALA A 435 49.71 -34.27 -38.25
C ALA A 435 50.77 -35.29 -38.69
N ASN A 436 50.39 -36.20 -39.58
CA ASN A 436 51.23 -37.36 -39.92
C ASN A 436 51.56 -37.55 -41.42
N ALA A 437 50.96 -36.77 -42.34
CA ALA A 437 50.95 -36.57 -43.82
C ALA A 437 51.54 -37.64 -44.76
N GLY A 438 52.54 -38.38 -44.29
CA GLY A 438 52.96 -39.65 -44.85
C GLY A 438 52.02 -40.82 -44.53
N GLN A 439 51.09 -40.68 -43.56
CA GLN A 439 50.10 -41.70 -43.18
C GLN A 439 50.79 -43.06 -42.95
N ALA A 440 51.81 -43.03 -42.09
CA ALA A 440 52.64 -44.18 -41.76
C ALA A 440 51.93 -45.04 -40.72
N ASP A 441 51.99 -46.35 -40.93
CA ASP A 441 51.28 -47.39 -40.18
C ASP A 441 52.18 -48.64 -40.31
N SER A 442 52.98 -48.89 -39.27
CA SER A 442 54.13 -49.78 -39.28
C SER A 442 53.75 -51.25 -39.08
N ASP A 443 52.66 -51.49 -38.36
CA ASP A 443 52.14 -52.82 -38.07
C ASP A 443 50.91 -53.21 -38.93
N ALA A 444 50.35 -52.22 -39.64
CA ALA A 444 49.29 -52.29 -40.64
C ALA A 444 47.87 -52.49 -40.08
N ASP A 445 47.54 -51.84 -38.96
CA ASP A 445 46.27 -51.99 -38.26
C ASP A 445 45.19 -50.95 -38.65
N GLY A 446 45.59 -49.78 -39.13
CA GLY A 446 44.71 -48.69 -39.56
C GLY A 446 44.78 -47.40 -38.72
N VAL A 447 45.54 -47.37 -37.64
CA VAL A 447 45.95 -46.17 -36.90
C VAL A 447 47.37 -45.78 -37.36
N GLY A 448 47.72 -44.50 -37.28
CA GLY A 448 49.05 -44.05 -37.70
C GLY A 448 50.10 -44.14 -36.60
N ASP A 449 51.35 -44.43 -36.97
CA ASP A 449 52.56 -44.46 -36.10
C ASP A 449 52.71 -43.24 -35.17
N ALA A 450 52.03 -42.12 -35.50
CA ALA A 450 52.08 -40.85 -34.78
C ALA A 450 51.09 -40.77 -33.61
N CYS A 451 50.00 -41.54 -33.64
CA CYS A 451 48.92 -41.57 -32.65
C CYS A 451 48.65 -42.98 -32.09
N ASP A 452 49.59 -43.90 -32.32
CA ASP A 452 49.51 -45.30 -31.91
C ASP A 452 50.24 -45.54 -30.56
N ASN A 453 49.56 -46.17 -29.61
CA ASN A 453 50.07 -46.54 -28.28
C ASN A 453 50.70 -47.95 -28.20
N CYS A 454 50.67 -48.75 -29.27
CA CYS A 454 51.58 -49.89 -29.47
C CYS A 454 52.23 -49.92 -30.88
N PRO A 455 53.09 -48.95 -31.28
CA PRO A 455 53.61 -48.76 -32.66
C PRO A 455 54.35 -49.93 -33.37
N ASP A 456 54.56 -51.05 -32.70
CA ASP A 456 55.21 -52.26 -33.23
C ASP A 456 54.27 -53.51 -33.17
N ASP A 457 53.07 -53.42 -32.56
CA ASP A 457 52.19 -54.56 -32.20
C ASP A 457 50.66 -54.24 -32.42
N PRO A 458 50.02 -54.79 -33.48
CA PRO A 458 48.70 -54.35 -33.98
C PRO A 458 47.55 -54.29 -32.97
N ASN A 459 47.01 -53.10 -32.72
CA ASN A 459 46.03 -52.84 -31.68
C ASN A 459 44.90 -51.83 -32.03
N ALA A 460 44.54 -51.66 -33.31
CA ALA A 460 43.64 -50.68 -33.97
C ALA A 460 42.39 -50.11 -33.25
N GLY A 461 41.96 -50.69 -32.13
CA GLY A 461 41.06 -50.05 -31.18
C GLY A 461 41.75 -49.06 -30.24
N GLN A 462 43.08 -48.97 -30.25
CA GLN A 462 43.93 -48.17 -29.36
C GLN A 462 43.56 -48.36 -27.89
N ALA A 463 43.27 -49.62 -27.55
CA ALA A 463 42.88 -50.02 -26.21
C ALA A 463 44.10 -49.92 -25.30
N ASP A 464 43.94 -49.07 -24.30
CA ASP A 464 44.83 -48.73 -23.21
C ASP A 464 43.87 -48.62 -22.03
N SER A 465 43.63 -49.76 -21.39
CA SER A 465 42.51 -49.98 -20.46
C SER A 465 42.67 -49.21 -19.15
N ASP A 466 43.89 -48.77 -18.86
CA ASP A 466 44.25 -48.02 -17.66
C ASP A 466 44.73 -46.57 -17.93
N ALA A 467 44.89 -46.20 -19.21
CA ALA A 467 45.26 -44.88 -19.71
C ALA A 467 46.69 -44.42 -19.36
N ASP A 468 47.64 -45.35 -19.27
CA ASP A 468 49.04 -45.03 -18.97
C ASP A 468 49.85 -44.51 -20.19
N GLY A 469 49.36 -44.76 -21.42
CA GLY A 469 50.02 -44.44 -22.69
C GLY A 469 50.72 -45.62 -23.38
N VAL A 470 50.59 -46.84 -22.84
CA VAL A 470 51.00 -48.12 -23.42
C VAL A 470 49.73 -48.95 -23.65
N GLY A 471 49.47 -49.41 -24.87
CA GLY A 471 48.25 -50.19 -25.13
C GLY A 471 48.28 -51.60 -24.52
N ASP A 472 47.11 -52.18 -24.22
CA ASP A 472 46.91 -53.50 -23.56
C ASP A 472 47.77 -54.64 -24.16
N VAL A 473 48.12 -54.52 -25.44
CA VAL A 473 48.84 -55.52 -26.23
C VAL A 473 50.33 -55.56 -25.92
N CYS A 474 50.91 -54.42 -25.51
CA CYS A 474 52.34 -54.23 -25.28
C CYS A 474 52.70 -53.96 -23.81
N ASP A 475 51.72 -54.07 -22.91
CA ASP A 475 51.77 -53.78 -21.48
C ASP A 475 52.06 -55.03 -20.59
N ASN A 476 52.81 -54.86 -19.49
CA ASN A 476 53.04 -55.87 -18.44
C ASN A 476 52.07 -55.81 -17.24
N CYS A 477 51.19 -54.80 -17.17
CA CYS A 477 49.98 -54.76 -16.35
C CYS A 477 48.76 -54.20 -17.12
N PRO A 478 48.21 -54.91 -18.14
CA PRO A 478 47.16 -54.42 -19.05
C PRO A 478 45.83 -53.92 -18.46
N ASP A 479 45.69 -53.90 -17.13
CA ASP A 479 44.50 -53.47 -16.39
C ASP A 479 44.87 -52.45 -15.25
N ASP A 480 46.16 -52.13 -15.02
CA ASP A 480 46.67 -51.35 -13.87
C ASP A 480 47.83 -50.37 -14.25
N PRO A 481 47.61 -49.04 -14.22
CA PRO A 481 48.39 -48.08 -15.00
C PRO A 481 49.83 -47.91 -14.53
N ASN A 482 50.80 -48.18 -15.41
CA ASN A 482 52.19 -48.35 -14.99
C ASN A 482 53.29 -47.81 -15.94
N ALA A 483 52.99 -46.91 -16.88
CA ALA A 483 53.73 -46.32 -18.04
C ALA A 483 55.27 -46.41 -18.11
N GLY A 484 55.96 -46.48 -16.97
CA GLY A 484 57.36 -46.87 -16.87
C GLY A 484 57.63 -48.36 -17.05
N GLN A 485 56.60 -49.22 -17.08
CA GLN A 485 56.64 -50.68 -17.22
C GLN A 485 57.61 -51.29 -16.19
N ALA A 486 57.38 -50.96 -14.92
CA ALA A 486 58.21 -51.37 -13.80
C ALA A 486 57.94 -52.83 -13.41
N ASP A 487 59.01 -53.54 -13.05
CA ASP A 487 59.06 -54.97 -12.70
C ASP A 487 60.29 -55.12 -11.78
N SER A 488 60.06 -54.96 -10.49
CA SER A 488 61.06 -54.74 -9.44
C SER A 488 61.78 -56.03 -9.05
N ASP A 489 61.06 -57.15 -9.10
CA ASP A 489 61.58 -58.47 -8.79
C ASP A 489 62.06 -59.27 -10.02
N ALA A 490 61.70 -58.78 -11.22
CA ALA A 490 62.06 -59.26 -12.55
C ALA A 490 61.41 -60.60 -12.96
N ASP A 491 60.19 -60.86 -12.52
CA ASP A 491 59.46 -62.10 -12.81
C ASP A 491 58.53 -62.04 -14.05
N GLY A 492 58.17 -60.83 -14.47
CA GLY A 492 57.41 -60.55 -15.70
C GLY A 492 55.95 -60.14 -15.51
N VAL A 493 55.48 -60.01 -14.26
CA VAL A 493 54.34 -59.18 -13.88
C VAL A 493 54.86 -57.78 -13.52
N GLY A 494 54.11 -56.72 -13.78
CA GLY A 494 54.53 -55.38 -13.38
C GLY A 494 54.18 -55.04 -11.93
N ASP A 495 54.94 -54.12 -11.31
CA ASP A 495 54.78 -53.72 -9.90
C ASP A 495 53.36 -53.27 -9.53
N ALA A 496 52.58 -52.81 -10.51
CA ALA A 496 51.21 -52.31 -10.32
C ALA A 496 50.16 -53.43 -10.19
N CYS A 497 50.43 -54.62 -10.73
CA CYS A 497 49.52 -55.76 -10.80
C CYS A 497 50.09 -57.04 -10.15
N ASP A 498 51.15 -56.89 -9.34
CA ASP A 498 51.82 -57.95 -8.61
C ASP A 498 51.30 -58.02 -7.16
N ASN A 499 50.90 -59.20 -6.69
CA ASN A 499 50.43 -59.44 -5.34
C ASN A 499 51.54 -59.80 -4.32
N CYS A 500 52.81 -59.85 -4.72
CA CYS A 500 53.97 -59.66 -3.83
C CYS A 500 55.10 -58.85 -4.55
N PRO A 501 54.97 -57.52 -4.76
CA PRO A 501 55.88 -56.69 -5.58
C PRO A 501 57.39 -56.69 -5.23
N ASP A 502 57.75 -57.19 -4.04
CA ASP A 502 59.13 -57.30 -3.55
C ASP A 502 59.65 -58.77 -3.51
N ASP A 503 58.81 -59.77 -3.76
CA ASP A 503 59.08 -61.21 -3.53
C ASP A 503 58.61 -62.13 -4.71
N PRO A 504 59.52 -62.58 -5.60
CA PRO A 504 59.26 -63.31 -6.86
C PRO A 504 58.21 -64.42 -6.82
N ASN A 505 57.06 -64.17 -7.45
CA ASN A 505 55.89 -65.05 -7.32
C ASN A 505 55.19 -65.50 -8.63
N ALA A 506 55.36 -64.82 -9.78
CA ALA A 506 55.03 -64.99 -11.22
C ALA A 506 53.80 -65.78 -11.69
N GLY A 507 53.37 -66.76 -10.92
CA GLY A 507 52.07 -67.40 -11.01
C GLY A 507 50.99 -66.70 -10.18
N GLN A 508 51.32 -65.58 -9.50
CA GLN A 508 50.39 -64.74 -8.74
C GLN A 508 49.47 -65.60 -7.85
N ALA A 509 50.12 -66.40 -6.99
CA ALA A 509 49.48 -67.47 -6.23
C ALA A 509 49.00 -66.93 -4.89
N ASP A 510 47.70 -67.00 -4.71
CA ASP A 510 46.94 -66.42 -3.59
C ASP A 510 45.89 -67.47 -3.19
N GLY A 511 46.12 -68.09 -2.03
CA GLY A 511 45.51 -69.34 -1.61
C GLY A 511 44.07 -69.24 -1.13
N ASP A 512 43.70 -68.07 -0.61
CA ASP A 512 42.37 -67.71 -0.11
C ASP A 512 41.73 -66.54 -0.87
N SER A 513 42.48 -65.94 -1.81
CA SER A 513 42.05 -64.94 -2.79
C SER A 513 41.82 -63.55 -2.21
N ASP A 514 42.77 -63.09 -1.40
CA ASP A 514 42.72 -61.84 -0.63
C ASP A 514 43.49 -60.66 -1.29
N GLY A 515 44.34 -60.92 -2.28
CA GLY A 515 45.16 -59.91 -2.95
C GLY A 515 46.58 -59.74 -2.40
N VAL A 516 46.97 -60.53 -1.41
CA VAL A 516 48.35 -60.75 -0.93
C VAL A 516 48.76 -62.15 -1.37
N GLY A 517 49.93 -62.29 -1.99
CA GLY A 517 50.38 -63.62 -2.42
C GLY A 517 50.79 -64.51 -1.24
N ASP A 518 50.59 -65.84 -1.38
CA ASP A 518 50.98 -66.93 -0.44
C ASP A 518 52.39 -66.80 0.19
N THR A 519 53.25 -65.99 -0.43
CA THR A 519 54.67 -65.79 -0.10
C THR A 519 54.89 -64.64 0.87
N CYS A 520 54.03 -63.63 0.87
CA CYS A 520 54.16 -62.40 1.65
C CYS A 520 53.06 -62.22 2.73
N ASP A 521 52.22 -63.25 2.93
CA ASP A 521 51.03 -63.27 3.78
C ASP A 521 51.28 -63.81 5.23
N ASN A 522 50.69 -63.17 6.25
CA ASN A 522 50.70 -63.56 7.67
C ASN A 522 49.54 -64.49 8.11
N CYS A 523 48.49 -64.68 7.30
CA CYS A 523 47.52 -65.79 7.40
C CYS A 523 47.28 -66.53 6.04
N PRO A 524 48.28 -67.28 5.48
CA PRO A 524 48.26 -67.99 4.15
C PRO A 524 47.20 -69.07 3.85
N ALA A 525 46.02 -68.97 4.45
CA ALA A 525 44.89 -69.87 4.30
C ALA A 525 43.55 -69.24 4.73
N ASP A 526 43.58 -68.04 5.35
CA ASP A 526 42.48 -67.37 6.02
C ASP A 526 42.49 -65.85 5.70
N SER A 527 42.31 -65.53 4.41
CA SER A 527 42.09 -64.22 3.76
C SER A 527 42.06 -62.98 4.68
N ASN A 528 43.13 -62.18 4.64
CA ASN A 528 43.27 -60.93 5.37
C ASN A 528 44.08 -59.88 4.57
N PRO A 529 43.45 -59.20 3.58
CA PRO A 529 44.16 -58.32 2.63
C PRO A 529 44.96 -57.19 3.27
N GLY A 530 44.52 -56.75 4.46
CA GLY A 530 45.16 -55.69 5.24
C GLY A 530 46.35 -56.14 6.10
N GLN A 531 46.59 -57.46 6.21
CA GLN A 531 47.69 -58.06 6.97
C GLN A 531 47.75 -57.57 8.43
N GLY A 532 46.56 -57.38 9.02
CA GLY A 532 46.38 -56.94 10.41
C GLY A 532 46.98 -57.93 11.41
N ASP A 533 47.38 -57.39 12.55
CA ASP A 533 48.19 -57.99 13.63
C ASP A 533 48.05 -57.05 14.84
N ALA A 534 46.88 -57.07 15.49
CA ALA A 534 46.45 -56.04 16.44
C ALA A 534 47.30 -56.00 17.74
N ASP A 535 47.67 -57.16 18.30
CA ASP A 535 48.61 -57.24 19.44
C ASP A 535 50.10 -57.17 19.03
N GLY A 536 50.42 -57.39 17.75
CA GLY A 536 51.76 -57.30 17.17
C GLY A 536 52.66 -58.54 17.41
N ASP A 537 52.06 -59.70 17.65
CA ASP A 537 52.70 -61.03 17.78
C ASP A 537 53.39 -61.49 16.47
N GLY A 538 52.82 -61.12 15.31
CA GLY A 538 53.25 -61.55 13.98
C GLY A 538 52.46 -62.72 13.40
N GLN A 539 51.37 -63.13 14.05
CA GLN A 539 50.28 -63.93 13.48
C GLN A 539 49.13 -62.98 13.11
N GLY A 540 48.50 -63.17 11.96
CA GLY A 540 47.47 -62.22 11.53
C GLY A 540 46.14 -62.38 12.27
N ASP A 541 45.43 -61.25 12.40
CA ASP A 541 44.10 -61.11 13.03
C ASP A 541 43.09 -62.20 12.62
N ALA A 542 43.10 -62.59 11.35
CA ALA A 542 42.17 -63.58 10.79
C ALA A 542 42.47 -65.03 11.21
N CYS A 543 43.66 -65.29 11.75
CA CYS A 543 44.08 -66.62 12.20
C CYS A 543 44.51 -66.69 13.67
N ASP A 544 44.41 -65.60 14.45
CA ASP A 544 44.53 -65.63 15.91
C ASP A 544 43.23 -66.06 16.63
N LEU A 545 43.33 -66.27 17.95
CA LEU A 545 42.28 -66.74 18.85
C LEU A 545 41.98 -65.76 20.01
N ASP A 546 42.83 -64.76 20.18
CA ASP A 546 42.87 -63.74 21.26
C ASP A 546 43.70 -62.57 20.67
N ALA A 547 43.09 -61.79 19.77
CA ALA A 547 43.84 -61.01 18.76
C ALA A 547 44.28 -59.61 19.23
N ASP A 548 43.70 -59.07 20.30
CA ASP A 548 44.15 -57.85 20.99
C ASP A 548 44.90 -58.11 22.32
N ASN A 549 44.81 -59.35 22.84
CA ASN A 549 45.50 -59.83 24.04
C ASN A 549 44.96 -59.22 25.36
N ASP A 550 43.68 -58.83 25.41
CA ASP A 550 43.00 -58.32 26.61
C ASP A 550 42.79 -59.43 27.68
N GLY A 551 42.60 -60.68 27.22
CA GLY A 551 42.38 -61.87 28.04
C GLY A 551 41.03 -62.57 27.83
N VAL A 552 40.17 -62.02 26.97
CA VAL A 552 38.95 -62.61 26.44
C VAL A 552 39.26 -63.24 25.07
N PRO A 553 38.85 -64.49 24.79
CA PRO A 553 39.06 -65.07 23.46
C PRO A 553 38.07 -64.53 22.42
N ASN A 554 38.53 -64.31 21.18
CA ASN A 554 37.72 -63.89 20.00
C ASN A 554 36.37 -64.61 19.86
N ALA A 555 36.30 -65.88 20.25
CA ALA A 555 35.09 -66.69 20.14
C ALA A 555 34.04 -66.43 21.24
N ASP A 556 34.46 -65.94 22.40
CA ASP A 556 33.60 -65.51 23.50
C ASP A 556 33.20 -64.03 23.32
N GLU A 557 34.10 -63.18 22.82
CA GLU A 557 33.81 -61.80 22.40
C GLU A 557 32.76 -61.72 21.29
N ILE A 558 32.94 -62.46 20.18
CA ILE A 558 31.93 -62.59 19.12
C ILE A 558 30.59 -63.14 19.65
N ALA A 559 30.58 -63.84 20.80
CA ALA A 559 29.36 -64.33 21.43
C ALA A 559 28.69 -63.28 22.36
N ALA A 560 29.47 -62.37 22.94
CA ALA A 560 29.04 -61.21 23.71
C ALA A 560 28.63 -60.01 22.82
N GLY A 561 29.26 -59.90 21.66
CA GLY A 561 29.12 -58.82 20.67
C GLY A 561 30.25 -57.79 20.70
N THR A 562 31.32 -58.03 21.46
CA THR A 562 32.51 -57.18 21.55
C THR A 562 33.44 -57.36 20.35
N ASP A 563 34.42 -56.47 20.18
CA ASP A 563 35.33 -56.42 19.02
C ASP A 563 36.70 -57.09 19.30
N PRO A 564 37.00 -58.28 18.74
CA PRO A 564 38.23 -59.06 19.02
C PRO A 564 39.59 -58.44 18.70
N TYR A 565 39.60 -57.18 18.32
CA TYR A 565 40.78 -56.42 17.89
C TYR A 565 40.94 -55.12 18.70
N ASN A 566 40.14 -54.94 19.76
CA ASN A 566 40.06 -53.71 20.53
C ASN A 566 39.64 -53.98 22.00
N PRO A 567 40.55 -53.80 22.99
CA PRO A 567 40.39 -54.28 24.37
C PRO A 567 39.44 -53.43 25.27
N ASP A 568 38.59 -52.65 24.63
CA ASP A 568 37.76 -51.54 25.15
C ASP A 568 36.76 -51.18 24.04
N THR A 569 35.70 -51.98 23.91
CA THR A 569 34.84 -52.09 22.70
C THR A 569 34.05 -50.82 22.38
N ASP A 570 33.38 -50.24 23.36
CA ASP A 570 32.64 -48.98 23.27
C ASP A 570 33.57 -47.75 23.43
N GLY A 571 34.79 -47.96 23.92
CA GLY A 571 35.83 -46.97 24.02
C GLY A 571 35.70 -46.09 25.27
N ASP A 572 34.94 -46.51 26.28
CA ASP A 572 34.64 -45.75 27.48
C ASP A 572 35.88 -45.51 28.37
N SER A 573 36.91 -46.37 28.27
CA SER A 573 38.14 -46.47 29.08
C SER A 573 38.11 -47.45 30.26
N ILE A 574 37.12 -48.33 30.31
CA ILE A 574 37.13 -49.60 31.02
C ILE A 574 37.54 -50.69 29.99
N SER A 575 37.78 -51.93 30.42
CA SER A 575 38.10 -53.03 29.49
C SER A 575 37.03 -54.11 29.50
N ASP A 576 36.75 -54.66 28.33
CA ASP A 576 35.81 -55.75 28.10
C ASP A 576 36.00 -56.90 29.11
N ALA A 577 37.25 -57.21 29.47
CA ALA A 577 37.64 -58.20 30.47
C ALA A 577 37.17 -57.89 31.90
N ASP A 578 37.19 -56.63 32.34
CA ASP A 578 36.73 -56.21 33.68
C ASP A 578 35.20 -56.08 33.72
N GLU A 579 34.57 -55.68 32.61
CA GLU A 579 33.12 -55.49 32.51
C GLU A 579 32.36 -56.81 32.32
N MET A 580 32.74 -57.63 31.33
CA MET A 580 32.19 -58.98 31.21
C MET A 580 32.53 -59.85 32.43
N GLY A 581 33.63 -59.51 33.11
CA GLY A 581 34.07 -60.16 34.33
C GLY A 581 34.35 -61.67 34.15
N PRO A 582 34.32 -62.45 35.25
CA PRO A 582 34.90 -63.81 35.24
C PRO A 582 34.00 -64.92 34.67
N ASP A 583 32.84 -64.63 34.08
CA ASP A 583 31.92 -65.62 33.49
C ASP A 583 31.32 -65.15 32.15
N PHE A 584 32.15 -65.18 31.09
CA PHE A 584 31.78 -64.86 29.70
C PHE A 584 30.56 -65.64 29.15
N SER A 585 30.02 -66.63 29.88
CA SER A 585 28.79 -67.32 29.50
C SER A 585 27.50 -66.64 29.98
N ASN A 586 27.65 -65.60 30.80
CA ASN A 586 26.61 -64.68 31.27
C ASN A 586 27.30 -63.35 31.65
N PRO A 587 27.73 -62.52 30.67
CA PRO A 587 28.19 -61.17 30.95
C PRO A 587 27.10 -60.37 31.73
N PRO A 588 27.49 -59.36 32.51
CA PRO A 588 26.59 -58.34 33.06
C PRO A 588 25.78 -57.61 31.98
N ASP A 589 24.67 -57.04 32.42
CA ASP A 589 23.62 -56.32 31.70
C ASP A 589 22.88 -55.60 32.84
N THR A 590 23.43 -54.45 33.27
CA THR A 590 23.18 -53.89 34.60
C THR A 590 21.81 -53.20 34.68
N ASP A 591 21.45 -52.32 33.75
CA ASP A 591 20.12 -51.70 33.64
C ASP A 591 19.01 -52.68 33.14
N HIS A 592 19.40 -53.75 32.45
CA HIS A 592 18.55 -54.75 31.76
C HIS A 592 17.88 -54.29 30.45
N ASP A 593 18.46 -53.34 29.71
CA ASP A 593 18.10 -52.94 28.34
C ASP A 593 18.31 -54.11 27.34
N GLY A 594 19.35 -54.93 27.55
CA GLY A 594 19.73 -56.07 26.71
C GLY A 594 20.93 -55.85 25.78
N ILE A 595 21.61 -54.70 25.90
CA ILE A 595 23.05 -54.54 25.71
C ILE A 595 23.76 -55.23 26.93
N ILE A 596 25.08 -55.27 26.93
CA ILE A 596 25.88 -55.77 28.06
C ILE A 596 26.87 -54.67 28.39
N ASP A 597 27.27 -54.57 29.65
CA ASP A 597 28.07 -53.44 30.16
C ASP A 597 29.27 -53.11 29.23
N ALA A 598 30.08 -54.12 28.85
CA ALA A 598 31.21 -54.06 27.90
C ALA A 598 30.91 -53.63 26.44
N ARG A 599 29.71 -53.11 26.20
CA ARG A 599 29.17 -52.63 24.92
C ARG A 599 28.15 -51.51 25.10
N ASP A 600 27.88 -51.13 26.35
CA ASP A 600 27.05 -49.99 26.68
C ASP A 600 27.94 -48.77 26.90
N THR A 601 27.35 -47.59 26.98
CA THR A 601 28.10 -46.36 27.27
C THR A 601 27.56 -45.64 28.50
N ASP A 602 26.62 -46.28 29.21
CA ASP A 602 25.78 -45.81 30.30
C ASP A 602 25.14 -47.09 30.92
N SER A 603 25.96 -47.89 31.60
CA SER A 603 25.72 -49.30 31.95
C SER A 603 24.57 -49.52 32.94
N ASP A 604 24.27 -48.55 33.80
CA ASP A 604 23.12 -48.59 34.70
C ASP A 604 21.98 -47.61 34.34
N ASN A 605 22.14 -46.88 33.22
CA ASN A 605 21.13 -46.05 32.57
C ASN A 605 20.73 -44.84 33.42
N ASP A 606 21.73 -44.22 34.04
CA ASP A 606 21.58 -43.02 34.86
C ASP A 606 21.80 -41.72 34.05
N SER A 607 22.19 -41.78 32.76
CA SER A 607 22.53 -40.61 31.93
C SER A 607 23.85 -39.90 32.25
N ILE A 608 24.70 -40.51 33.07
CA ILE A 608 26.14 -40.35 33.06
C ILE A 608 26.70 -41.38 32.06
N SER A 609 27.94 -41.23 31.60
CA SER A 609 28.57 -42.31 30.81
C SER A 609 29.67 -42.98 31.60
N ASP A 610 29.80 -44.29 31.39
CA ASP A 610 30.81 -45.15 32.02
C ASP A 610 32.23 -44.54 31.89
N ARG A 611 32.50 -43.79 30.80
CA ARG A 611 33.70 -42.98 30.58
C ARG A 611 33.98 -41.93 31.66
N HIS A 612 32.95 -41.24 32.13
CA HIS A 612 33.04 -40.24 33.19
C HIS A 612 33.24 -40.89 34.57
N GLU A 613 32.85 -42.15 34.71
CA GLU A 613 32.87 -42.92 35.96
C GLU A 613 34.07 -43.87 36.08
N ALA A 614 34.68 -44.29 34.97
CA ALA A 614 35.90 -45.08 34.89
C ALA A 614 37.05 -44.52 35.75
N GLY A 615 37.04 -43.19 35.97
CA GLY A 615 37.92 -42.49 36.91
C GLY A 615 39.30 -42.11 36.35
N ASP A 616 39.82 -42.84 35.36
CA ASP A 616 40.85 -42.35 34.44
C ASP A 616 40.71 -42.92 33.02
N ALA A 617 41.72 -42.76 32.16
CA ALA A 617 41.66 -43.04 30.71
C ALA A 617 42.65 -44.15 30.28
N ASP A 618 43.07 -44.99 31.22
CA ASP A 618 43.91 -46.17 31.00
C ASP A 618 43.08 -47.42 31.34
N PRO A 619 42.47 -48.14 30.36
CA PRO A 619 41.61 -49.30 30.61
C PRO A 619 42.32 -50.50 31.26
N ALA A 620 43.63 -50.41 31.49
CA ALA A 620 44.35 -51.33 32.36
C ALA A 620 44.28 -50.97 33.86
N THR A 621 43.50 -49.95 34.23
CA THR A 621 43.22 -49.54 35.61
C THR A 621 41.87 -50.10 36.09
N PRO A 622 41.75 -50.55 37.35
CA PRO A 622 40.47 -51.02 37.86
C PRO A 622 39.47 -49.85 37.96
N PRO A 623 38.18 -50.06 37.63
CA PRO A 623 37.12 -49.06 37.75
C PRO A 623 37.05 -48.38 39.13
N ARG A 624 36.47 -47.18 39.13
CA ARG A 624 36.18 -46.37 40.33
C ARG A 624 35.10 -47.05 41.20
N ASP A 625 35.12 -46.73 42.49
CA ASP A 625 34.23 -47.22 43.56
C ASP A 625 34.28 -46.13 44.64
N SER A 626 33.34 -45.18 44.57
CA SER A 626 33.41 -43.88 45.24
C SER A 626 33.07 -43.93 46.74
N ASP A 627 31.94 -44.51 47.14
CA ASP A 627 31.60 -44.71 48.54
C ASP A 627 32.39 -45.89 49.19
N GLY A 628 32.80 -46.88 48.40
CA GLY A 628 33.56 -48.05 48.85
C GLY A 628 32.73 -49.29 49.22
N ASP A 629 31.47 -49.39 48.78
CA ASP A 629 30.57 -50.55 48.90
C ASP A 629 31.14 -51.79 48.19
N GLY A 630 31.72 -51.58 47.00
CA GLY A 630 32.25 -52.62 46.12
C GLY A 630 31.40 -52.92 44.87
N ILE A 631 30.40 -52.10 44.58
CA ILE A 631 29.90 -51.86 43.21
C ILE A 631 30.72 -50.69 42.63
N PRO A 632 31.21 -50.77 41.39
CA PRO A 632 31.85 -49.64 40.72
C PRO A 632 30.86 -48.54 40.33
N ASP A 633 31.30 -47.28 40.26
CA ASP A 633 30.48 -46.09 39.95
C ASP A 633 29.54 -46.34 38.74
N TYR A 634 30.08 -46.75 37.58
CA TYR A 634 29.33 -47.11 36.33
C TYR A 634 28.29 -48.25 36.43
N ARG A 635 27.98 -48.71 37.64
CA ARG A 635 27.01 -49.75 37.97
C ARG A 635 26.22 -49.43 39.25
N ASP A 636 26.47 -48.28 39.89
CA ASP A 636 25.82 -47.86 41.12
C ASP A 636 25.15 -46.50 40.99
N THR A 637 23.83 -46.57 40.75
CA THR A 637 22.87 -45.47 40.65
C THR A 637 22.76 -44.51 41.87
N ASP A 638 23.71 -44.49 42.79
CA ASP A 638 23.78 -43.70 44.05
C ASP A 638 25.26 -43.66 44.51
N SER A 639 26.17 -43.14 43.66
CA SER A 639 27.64 -43.34 43.73
C SER A 639 28.33 -42.83 44.99
N ASP A 640 27.71 -41.91 45.75
CA ASP A 640 28.19 -41.44 47.05
C ASP A 640 27.29 -41.86 48.25
N HIS A 641 26.13 -42.46 47.97
CA HIS A 641 25.13 -42.90 48.94
C HIS A 641 24.51 -41.78 49.81
N ASP A 642 24.42 -40.56 49.26
CA ASP A 642 23.62 -39.45 49.76
C ASP A 642 22.12 -39.82 49.90
N GLY A 643 21.57 -40.47 48.88
CA GLY A 643 20.16 -40.90 48.80
C GLY A 643 19.26 -40.10 47.83
N ILE A 644 19.83 -39.19 47.03
CA ILE A 644 19.37 -38.85 45.69
C ILE A 644 19.77 -40.03 44.76
N ASN A 645 20.17 -39.81 43.52
CA ASN A 645 20.35 -40.83 42.50
C ASN A 645 21.00 -40.13 41.31
N ASP A 646 22.12 -40.68 40.85
CA ASP A 646 23.06 -40.04 39.94
C ASP A 646 22.37 -39.45 38.67
N SER A 647 21.27 -40.07 38.19
CA SER A 647 20.45 -39.55 37.08
C SER A 647 19.69 -38.25 37.31
N ILE A 648 19.56 -37.84 38.56
CA ILE A 648 18.99 -36.57 39.00
C ILE A 648 20.12 -35.54 39.18
N GLU A 649 21.33 -35.98 39.50
CA GLU A 649 22.51 -35.14 39.77
C GLU A 649 23.40 -34.87 38.55
N ALA A 650 23.35 -35.72 37.52
CA ALA A 650 24.03 -35.55 36.24
C ALA A 650 23.80 -34.14 35.63
N GLY A 651 22.56 -33.63 35.76
CA GLY A 651 22.14 -32.29 35.37
C GLY A 651 21.87 -32.07 33.87
N ASP A 652 22.17 -33.06 33.02
CA ASP A 652 21.67 -33.19 31.64
C ASP A 652 21.24 -34.65 31.39
N THR A 653 20.44 -34.85 30.35
CA THR A 653 20.00 -36.16 29.83
C THR A 653 20.86 -36.65 28.66
N ASP A 654 21.98 -35.96 28.38
CA ASP A 654 22.96 -36.33 27.36
C ASP A 654 24.25 -36.83 28.05
N PRO A 655 24.47 -38.15 28.14
CA PRO A 655 25.63 -38.75 28.83
C PRO A 655 26.98 -38.41 28.19
N LEU A 656 26.99 -37.73 27.03
CA LEU A 656 28.20 -37.19 26.41
C LEU A 656 28.58 -35.79 26.92
N THR A 657 27.77 -35.20 27.79
CA THR A 657 28.09 -33.94 28.48
C THR A 657 28.91 -34.23 29.75
N PRO A 658 29.90 -33.39 30.08
CA PRO A 658 30.57 -33.50 31.37
C PRO A 658 29.56 -33.32 32.50
N PRO A 659 29.51 -34.23 33.51
CA PRO A 659 28.60 -34.12 34.64
C PRO A 659 28.69 -32.77 35.34
N SER A 660 27.55 -32.34 35.90
CA SER A 660 27.42 -31.03 36.54
C SER A 660 28.27 -30.93 37.82
N ASP A 661 28.79 -29.72 38.07
CA ASP A 661 29.66 -29.33 39.19
C ASP A 661 29.20 -27.92 39.59
N ASN A 662 28.28 -27.85 40.57
CA ASN A 662 27.47 -26.66 40.85
C ASN A 662 28.23 -25.61 41.68
N ASP A 663 29.01 -26.01 42.68
CA ASP A 663 29.83 -25.12 43.50
C ASP A 663 31.19 -24.75 42.85
N GLY A 664 31.71 -25.61 41.95
CA GLY A 664 32.97 -25.43 41.24
C GLY A 664 34.22 -25.92 42.01
N ASP A 665 34.06 -26.78 43.03
CA ASP A 665 35.12 -27.47 43.78
C ASP A 665 35.97 -28.39 42.87
N GLY A 666 35.32 -28.99 41.87
CA GLY A 666 35.90 -30.01 40.99
C GLY A 666 35.48 -31.44 41.33
N THR A 667 34.50 -31.59 42.22
CA THR A 667 33.74 -32.82 42.48
C THR A 667 32.38 -32.64 41.77
N PRO A 668 32.00 -33.52 40.82
CA PRO A 668 30.67 -33.46 40.22
C PRO A 668 29.57 -33.78 41.23
N ASN A 669 28.37 -33.24 41.02
CA ASN A 669 27.24 -33.30 41.96
C ASN A 669 26.89 -34.74 42.40
N TYR A 670 26.89 -35.72 41.47
CA TYR A 670 26.60 -37.15 41.75
C TYR A 670 27.66 -37.85 42.64
N LEU A 671 28.61 -37.09 43.18
CA LEU A 671 29.75 -37.53 43.97
C LEU A 671 30.04 -36.57 45.15
N ASP A 672 29.15 -35.62 45.43
CA ASP A 672 29.31 -34.58 46.46
C ASP A 672 28.16 -34.56 47.48
N ASP A 673 28.52 -34.62 48.78
CA ASP A 673 27.57 -34.62 49.91
C ASP A 673 26.80 -33.27 50.09
N ASP A 674 27.17 -32.20 49.37
CA ASP A 674 26.76 -30.78 49.57
C ASP A 674 26.97 -29.98 48.24
N SER A 675 26.27 -30.33 47.16
CA SER A 675 26.53 -29.91 45.75
C SER A 675 26.55 -28.40 45.49
N ASP A 676 26.10 -27.56 46.44
CA ASP A 676 26.05 -26.11 46.28
C ASP A 676 26.82 -25.28 47.34
N ASP A 677 27.50 -25.93 48.29
CA ASP A 677 28.26 -25.35 49.44
C ASP A 677 27.46 -24.33 50.27
N ASP A 678 26.13 -24.45 50.37
CA ASP A 678 25.35 -23.66 51.33
C ASP A 678 25.48 -24.17 52.78
N GLY A 679 25.77 -25.47 52.93
CA GLY A 679 25.96 -26.15 54.21
C GLY A 679 24.75 -26.96 54.70
N VAL A 680 23.81 -27.30 53.82
CA VAL A 680 22.73 -28.27 54.00
C VAL A 680 22.98 -29.44 53.04
N PRO A 681 23.23 -30.68 53.54
CA PRO A 681 23.51 -31.82 52.66
C PRO A 681 22.33 -32.20 51.78
N ASP A 682 22.64 -32.59 50.54
CA ASP A 682 21.72 -32.75 49.40
C ASP A 682 20.47 -33.58 49.71
N GLY A 683 20.61 -34.80 50.23
CA GLY A 683 19.53 -35.68 50.68
C GLY A 683 18.69 -35.14 51.87
N THR A 684 18.95 -33.91 52.32
CA THR A 684 18.12 -33.14 53.25
C THR A 684 17.79 -31.71 52.80
N ASP A 685 18.27 -31.30 51.63
CA ASP A 685 18.06 -29.98 51.05
C ASP A 685 16.78 -29.95 50.18
N ASN A 686 15.97 -28.89 50.29
CA ASN A 686 14.82 -28.70 49.41
C ASN A 686 15.16 -28.04 48.04
N CYS A 687 16.41 -27.64 47.85
CA CYS A 687 17.02 -27.09 46.64
C CYS A 687 18.52 -27.45 46.51
N TYR A 688 18.90 -28.73 46.65
CA TYR A 688 20.30 -29.24 46.64
C TYR A 688 21.27 -28.73 45.54
N LEU A 689 20.80 -28.04 44.50
CA LEU A 689 21.61 -27.42 43.43
C LEU A 689 21.62 -25.88 43.46
N VAL A 690 20.91 -25.22 44.37
CA VAL A 690 20.65 -23.77 44.36
C VAL A 690 20.73 -23.19 45.79
N PRO A 691 21.84 -22.50 46.15
CA PRO A 691 22.14 -22.15 47.55
C PRO A 691 21.03 -21.37 48.26
N ASN A 692 20.37 -22.00 49.23
CA ASN A 692 19.15 -21.51 49.85
C ASN A 692 19.04 -21.70 51.38
N ALA A 693 20.14 -21.73 52.13
CA ALA A 693 20.30 -22.12 53.55
C ALA A 693 19.27 -21.63 54.62
N GLY A 694 18.30 -20.78 54.26
CA GLY A 694 17.07 -20.54 55.00
C GLY A 694 16.01 -21.65 54.86
N GLN A 695 16.05 -22.44 53.77
CA GLN A 695 15.13 -23.53 53.43
C GLN A 695 13.67 -23.05 53.45
N GLU A 696 13.43 -21.89 52.83
CA GLU A 696 12.10 -21.38 52.54
C GLU A 696 11.35 -22.34 51.59
N ASP A 697 10.05 -22.52 51.86
CA ASP A 697 9.13 -23.51 51.25
C ASP A 697 7.71 -23.02 51.56
N THR A 698 7.16 -22.21 50.66
CA THR A 698 5.94 -21.43 50.88
C THR A 698 4.68 -22.28 50.70
N ASP A 699 4.62 -23.19 49.73
CA ASP A 699 3.50 -24.10 49.52
C ASP A 699 3.54 -25.38 50.39
N ASN A 700 4.72 -25.73 50.93
CA ASN A 700 5.01 -26.90 51.77
C ASN A 700 4.95 -28.25 51.02
N ASP A 701 5.29 -28.28 49.72
CA ASP A 701 5.39 -29.51 48.92
C ASP A 701 6.72 -30.28 49.12
N GLY A 702 7.78 -29.57 49.48
CA GLY A 702 9.13 -30.09 49.72
C GLY A 702 10.20 -29.66 48.74
N VAL A 703 9.87 -28.83 47.74
CA VAL A 703 10.81 -28.05 46.92
C VAL A 703 10.93 -26.65 47.52
N GLY A 704 12.13 -26.06 47.55
CA GLY A 704 12.32 -24.74 48.14
C GLY A 704 12.04 -23.57 47.21
N ASP A 705 11.63 -22.43 47.78
CA ASP A 705 11.30 -21.17 47.08
C ASP A 705 12.45 -20.62 46.20
N ALA A 706 13.67 -21.14 46.36
CA ALA A 706 14.83 -20.75 45.55
C ALA A 706 14.97 -21.54 44.23
N CYS A 707 14.32 -22.68 44.10
CA CYS A 707 14.47 -23.62 42.98
C CYS A 707 13.15 -24.14 42.40
N THR A 708 12.02 -24.02 43.10
CA THR A 708 10.71 -24.00 42.42
C THR A 708 10.58 -22.66 41.69
N GLY A 709 9.99 -22.70 40.49
CA GLY A 709 9.66 -21.49 39.72
C GLY A 709 8.22 -21.04 39.89
N ASP A 710 7.53 -21.59 40.90
CA ASP A 710 6.14 -21.40 41.33
C ASP A 710 6.15 -21.69 42.84
N ALA A 711 6.36 -20.67 43.67
CA ALA A 711 6.68 -20.82 45.09
C ALA A 711 5.48 -21.02 46.00
N ASP A 712 4.25 -20.75 45.53
CA ASP A 712 3.02 -21.01 46.29
C ASP A 712 2.12 -22.13 45.74
N GLY A 713 2.54 -22.74 44.61
CA GLY A 713 1.99 -23.98 44.08
C GLY A 713 0.64 -23.83 43.39
N ASP A 714 0.31 -22.63 42.90
CA ASP A 714 -0.99 -22.36 42.29
C ASP A 714 -1.05 -22.66 40.78
N GLY A 715 0.11 -22.81 40.13
CA GLY A 715 0.27 -23.09 38.71
C GLY A 715 0.68 -21.89 37.84
N ILE A 716 0.97 -20.72 38.42
CA ILE A 716 1.56 -19.56 37.74
C ILE A 716 3.05 -19.45 38.12
N PRO A 717 3.96 -19.26 37.16
CA PRO A 717 5.39 -19.13 37.50
C PRO A 717 5.72 -17.78 38.16
N ASP A 718 6.57 -17.75 39.19
CA ASP A 718 6.98 -16.56 39.97
C ASP A 718 7.40 -15.32 39.14
N ALA A 719 7.87 -15.53 37.91
CA ALA A 719 8.31 -14.47 36.99
C ALA A 719 7.16 -13.82 36.21
N ASP A 720 6.03 -14.52 36.10
CA ASP A 720 4.76 -14.11 35.49
C ASP A 720 3.63 -13.98 36.55
N ASP A 721 3.93 -14.26 37.82
CA ASP A 721 3.02 -14.19 38.97
C ASP A 721 3.10 -12.81 39.65
N ASN A 722 1.95 -12.16 39.80
CA ASN A 722 1.81 -10.89 40.51
C ASN A 722 1.71 -11.05 42.05
N CYS A 723 1.57 -12.27 42.56
CA CYS A 723 1.65 -12.62 43.98
C CYS A 723 2.47 -13.91 44.26
N PRO A 724 3.80 -13.97 43.96
CA PRO A 724 4.64 -15.19 43.99
C PRO A 724 4.73 -16.00 45.30
N HIS A 725 4.03 -15.60 46.35
CA HIS A 725 4.02 -16.24 47.66
C HIS A 725 2.60 -16.37 48.26
N MET A 726 1.53 -16.08 47.50
CA MET A 726 0.12 -16.15 47.92
C MET A 726 -0.88 -16.52 46.81
N ALA A 727 -0.94 -17.82 46.51
CA ALA A 727 -1.78 -18.52 45.53
C ALA A 727 -3.04 -17.78 45.05
N ASN A 728 -3.00 -17.27 43.83
CA ASN A 728 -3.98 -16.39 43.21
C ASN A 728 -4.18 -16.59 41.69
N SER A 729 -4.29 -17.84 41.22
CA SER A 729 -4.42 -18.29 39.80
C SER A 729 -5.40 -17.57 38.85
N GLY A 730 -6.16 -16.58 39.33
CA GLY A 730 -6.85 -15.59 38.51
C GLY A 730 -5.93 -14.48 37.97
N GLN A 731 -4.80 -14.19 38.63
CA GLN A 731 -3.84 -13.14 38.29
C GLN A 731 -4.55 -11.80 38.05
N GLU A 732 -5.45 -11.48 38.99
CA GLU A 732 -6.15 -10.19 39.06
C GLU A 732 -5.14 -9.17 39.63
N ASP A 733 -5.01 -8.03 38.97
CA ASP A 733 -4.12 -6.88 39.23
C ASP A 733 -4.84 -5.68 38.61
N TYR A 734 -5.64 -4.98 39.43
CA TYR A 734 -6.61 -4.01 38.94
C TYR A 734 -5.95 -2.65 38.59
N ASP A 735 -4.99 -2.19 39.39
CA ASP A 735 -4.25 -0.94 39.18
C ASP A 735 -3.07 -1.04 38.17
N GLN A 736 -2.58 -2.26 37.87
CA GLN A 736 -1.41 -2.54 37.04
C GLN A 736 -0.08 -2.01 37.63
N ASP A 737 0.03 -1.97 38.96
CA ASP A 737 1.26 -1.74 39.74
C ASP A 737 2.25 -2.91 39.58
N GLY A 738 1.73 -4.14 39.47
CA GLY A 738 2.46 -5.39 39.35
C GLY A 738 2.44 -6.27 40.61
N LEU A 739 1.82 -5.81 41.69
CA LEU A 739 1.24 -6.66 42.73
C LEU A 739 -0.19 -7.07 42.34
N GLY A 740 -0.61 -8.28 42.66
CA GLY A 740 -1.98 -8.74 42.39
C GLY A 740 -2.94 -8.49 43.55
N ASP A 741 -4.25 -8.39 43.26
CA ASP A 741 -5.38 -8.14 44.20
C ASP A 741 -5.40 -9.05 45.47
N VAL A 742 -4.66 -10.17 45.45
CA VAL A 742 -4.59 -11.12 46.57
C VAL A 742 -3.49 -10.76 47.58
N CYS A 743 -2.46 -10.05 47.13
CA CYS A 743 -1.29 -9.67 47.92
C CYS A 743 -1.04 -8.15 47.98
N ASP A 744 -1.71 -7.36 47.14
CA ASP A 744 -1.80 -5.92 47.32
C ASP A 744 -2.68 -5.56 48.55
N PRO A 745 -2.37 -4.47 49.28
CA PRO A 745 -3.24 -3.91 50.30
C PRO A 745 -4.09 -2.70 49.86
N ASP A 746 -4.08 -2.30 48.59
CA ASP A 746 -4.62 -1.06 47.99
C ASP A 746 -4.95 -1.34 46.49
N ASP A 747 -5.82 -2.32 46.24
CA ASP A 747 -6.14 -2.97 44.94
C ASP A 747 -6.31 -2.03 43.71
N ASP A 748 -6.75 -0.77 43.87
CA ASP A 748 -6.90 0.21 42.77
C ASP A 748 -6.00 1.47 42.88
N ASN A 749 -5.10 1.48 43.87
CA ASN A 749 -4.07 2.49 44.16
C ASN A 749 -4.60 3.93 44.34
N ASP A 750 -5.85 4.09 44.79
CA ASP A 750 -6.44 5.39 45.14
C ASP A 750 -5.89 5.98 46.47
N THR A 751 -5.06 5.21 47.18
CA THR A 751 -4.45 5.46 48.51
C THR A 751 -5.29 5.07 49.74
N LEU A 752 -6.45 4.46 49.52
CA LEU A 752 -7.30 3.80 50.50
C LEU A 752 -7.14 2.29 50.38
N THR A 753 -6.44 1.69 51.35
CA THR A 753 -6.43 0.22 51.46
C THR A 753 -7.83 -0.39 51.43
N ASP A 754 -8.05 -1.55 50.80
CA ASP A 754 -9.36 -2.21 50.66
C ASP A 754 -10.11 -2.44 51.99
N ALA A 755 -9.36 -2.56 53.09
CA ALA A 755 -9.90 -2.63 54.45
C ALA A 755 -10.55 -1.32 54.98
N VAL A 756 -10.22 -0.17 54.40
CA VAL A 756 -10.78 1.17 54.67
C VAL A 756 -11.99 1.41 53.78
N GLU A 757 -11.89 1.10 52.51
CA GLU A 757 -12.98 1.26 51.54
C GLU A 757 -14.20 0.42 51.87
N LEU A 758 -14.00 -0.87 52.21
CA LEU A 758 -15.07 -1.74 52.72
C LEU A 758 -15.74 -1.21 54.01
N LEU A 759 -15.14 -0.23 54.69
CA LEU A 759 -15.72 0.49 55.83
C LEU A 759 -16.46 1.77 55.43
N LEU A 760 -16.05 2.44 54.35
CA LEU A 760 -16.63 3.69 53.82
C LEU A 760 -17.78 3.42 52.82
N GLY A 761 -17.71 2.30 52.09
CA GLY A 761 -18.73 1.83 51.15
C GLY A 761 -18.38 2.04 49.68
N THR A 762 -17.12 2.37 49.39
CA THR A 762 -16.47 2.36 48.07
C THR A 762 -16.14 0.91 47.63
N ASP A 763 -15.76 0.69 46.37
CA ASP A 763 -15.45 -0.64 45.81
C ASP A 763 -13.94 -0.76 45.53
N PRO A 764 -13.19 -1.59 46.29
CA PRO A 764 -11.72 -1.65 46.23
C PRO A 764 -11.01 -1.94 44.91
N ARG A 765 -11.77 -2.21 43.87
CA ARG A 765 -11.24 -2.44 42.52
C ARG A 765 -11.94 -1.49 41.59
N ASN A 766 -12.00 -0.21 41.98
CA ASN A 766 -12.56 0.90 41.23
C ASN A 766 -12.33 2.23 41.97
N ASN A 767 -11.18 2.87 41.72
CA ASN A 767 -10.70 4.09 42.39
C ASN A 767 -11.59 5.35 42.27
N ASP A 768 -12.78 5.25 41.67
CA ASP A 768 -13.76 6.30 41.37
C ASP A 768 -15.16 5.66 41.48
N SER A 769 -15.69 5.54 42.71
CA SER A 769 -16.79 4.63 43.06
C SER A 769 -18.19 5.02 42.53
N ASP A 770 -18.44 6.30 42.29
CA ASP A 770 -19.65 6.81 41.63
C ASP A 770 -19.45 7.09 40.13
N GLY A 771 -18.19 7.26 39.69
CA GLY A 771 -17.82 7.43 38.29
C GLY A 771 -17.76 8.89 37.87
N ASP A 772 -17.44 9.80 38.80
CA ASP A 772 -17.41 11.23 38.56
C ASP A 772 -16.05 11.75 38.04
N GLY A 773 -14.98 10.97 38.18
CA GLY A 773 -13.65 11.31 37.67
C GLY A 773 -12.71 11.97 38.67
N LEU A 774 -13.14 12.15 39.93
CA LEU A 774 -12.24 12.20 41.08
C LEU A 774 -11.85 10.78 41.50
N SER A 775 -11.07 10.67 42.59
CA SER A 775 -10.74 9.36 43.14
C SER A 775 -11.10 9.28 44.60
N ASP A 776 -11.62 8.12 45.00
CA ASP A 776 -12.20 7.86 46.32
C ASP A 776 -11.28 8.35 47.46
N GLY A 777 -9.97 8.16 47.36
CA GLY A 777 -8.98 8.59 48.35
C GLY A 777 -8.69 10.10 48.41
N ASP A 778 -8.80 10.82 47.30
CA ASP A 778 -8.68 12.28 47.27
C ASP A 778 -9.93 12.92 47.92
N GLU A 779 -11.11 12.33 47.69
CA GLU A 779 -12.41 12.80 48.18
C GLU A 779 -12.73 12.38 49.62
N VAL A 780 -12.37 11.16 50.03
CA VAL A 780 -12.35 10.75 51.44
C VAL A 780 -11.33 11.61 52.21
N GLY A 781 -10.22 11.94 51.54
CA GLY A 781 -9.19 12.82 52.04
C GLY A 781 -8.43 12.28 53.27
N PRO A 782 -7.62 13.14 53.93
CA PRO A 782 -6.57 12.68 54.86
C PRO A 782 -7.05 12.21 56.25
N ASP A 783 -8.35 12.15 56.52
CA ASP A 783 -8.91 11.61 57.77
C ASP A 783 -10.06 10.63 57.48
N THR A 784 -9.73 9.39 57.13
CA THR A 784 -10.66 8.28 56.91
C THR A 784 -11.58 7.96 58.10
N GLY A 785 -11.38 8.61 59.26
CA GLY A 785 -12.32 8.58 60.39
C GLY A 785 -13.45 9.62 60.33
N ASN A 786 -13.36 10.56 59.38
CA ASN A 786 -14.32 11.61 59.04
C ASN A 786 -14.11 11.98 57.54
N PRO A 787 -14.58 11.14 56.59
CA PRO A 787 -14.57 11.46 55.16
C PRO A 787 -15.28 12.80 54.87
N LEU A 788 -15.04 13.36 53.69
CA LEU A 788 -15.79 14.53 53.22
C LEU A 788 -17.26 14.15 52.95
N ASP A 789 -18.13 15.14 53.10
CA ASP A 789 -19.60 15.12 53.02
C ASP A 789 -19.96 16.61 52.88
N THR A 790 -19.82 17.14 51.64
CA THR A 790 -19.72 18.58 51.37
C THR A 790 -21.08 19.28 51.45
N ASP A 791 -22.13 18.75 50.82
CA ASP A 791 -23.51 19.26 50.96
C ASP A 791 -24.13 18.97 52.35
N GLY A 792 -23.71 17.87 53.01
CA GLY A 792 -24.18 17.43 54.32
C GLY A 792 -25.42 16.51 54.32
N ASP A 793 -25.75 15.88 53.20
CA ASP A 793 -26.81 14.86 53.02
C ASP A 793 -26.56 13.62 53.89
N GLY A 794 -25.29 13.19 53.98
CA GLY A 794 -24.84 11.99 54.68
C GLY A 794 -24.58 10.77 53.79
N VAL A 795 -24.53 10.94 52.48
CA VAL A 795 -23.56 10.28 51.59
C VAL A 795 -22.16 10.91 51.86
N ILE A 796 -21.11 10.41 51.21
CA ILE A 796 -19.74 10.98 51.27
C ILE A 796 -19.32 11.28 49.85
N ASN A 797 -18.44 12.26 49.63
CA ASN A 797 -18.08 12.76 48.29
C ASN A 797 -17.81 11.62 47.28
N ALA A 798 -16.89 10.71 47.63
CA ALA A 798 -16.52 9.47 46.91
C ALA A 798 -17.67 8.45 46.63
N ARG A 799 -18.92 8.83 46.88
CA ARG A 799 -20.13 8.03 46.65
C ARG A 799 -21.34 8.90 46.22
N ASP A 800 -21.16 10.16 45.82
CA ASP A 800 -22.20 11.14 45.46
C ASP A 800 -21.89 11.85 44.14
N ASP A 801 -22.81 11.79 43.15
CA ASP A 801 -22.56 12.30 41.80
C ASP A 801 -22.79 13.83 41.61
N ASP A 802 -23.08 14.55 42.71
CA ASP A 802 -23.49 15.97 42.82
C ASP A 802 -22.98 16.50 44.19
N ASP A 803 -21.67 16.79 44.24
CA ASP A 803 -20.88 16.77 45.47
C ASP A 803 -21.18 17.92 46.47
N ASP A 804 -21.64 19.06 45.96
CA ASP A 804 -22.06 20.23 46.74
C ASP A 804 -23.60 20.42 46.80
N GLY A 805 -24.34 19.64 45.99
CA GLY A 805 -25.80 19.58 45.95
C GLY A 805 -26.47 20.75 45.21
N ASP A 806 -25.76 21.44 44.30
CA ASP A 806 -26.32 22.50 43.47
C ASP A 806 -27.23 21.98 42.32
N GLY A 807 -26.94 20.77 41.81
CA GLY A 807 -27.67 20.10 40.74
C GLY A 807 -26.99 20.07 39.36
N LEU A 808 -25.73 20.49 39.27
CA LEU A 808 -24.76 20.01 38.28
C LEU A 808 -24.33 18.58 38.67
N LEU A 809 -23.20 18.11 38.15
CA LEU A 809 -22.67 16.78 38.47
C LEU A 809 -21.16 16.94 38.52
N THR A 810 -20.50 16.45 39.57
CA THR A 810 -19.04 16.62 39.76
C THR A 810 -18.26 16.32 38.48
N SER A 811 -18.64 15.26 37.76
CA SER A 811 -18.08 14.86 36.45
C SER A 811 -18.12 15.88 35.32
N HIS A 812 -19.09 16.79 35.35
CA HIS A 812 -19.19 17.90 34.42
C HIS A 812 -18.23 19.02 34.79
N GLU A 813 -18.13 19.33 36.09
CA GLU A 813 -17.33 20.43 36.63
C GLU A 813 -15.84 20.10 36.71
N VAL A 814 -15.50 18.85 37.02
CA VAL A 814 -14.13 18.31 36.89
C VAL A 814 -13.68 18.35 35.43
N LEU A 815 -14.56 18.04 34.48
CA LEU A 815 -14.26 18.09 33.04
C LEU A 815 -14.07 19.52 32.52
N ASP A 816 -14.91 20.47 32.95
CA ASP A 816 -14.80 21.87 32.54
C ASP A 816 -13.61 22.55 33.23
N GLY A 817 -13.42 22.29 34.52
CA GLY A 817 -12.27 22.74 35.31
C GLY A 817 -10.93 22.26 34.75
N ALA A 818 -10.86 21.02 34.25
CA ALA A 818 -9.66 20.50 33.58
C ALA A 818 -9.27 21.27 32.30
N LEU A 819 -10.20 22.01 31.70
CA LEU A 819 -9.99 22.86 30.53
C LEU A 819 -9.75 24.34 30.89
N LEU A 820 -10.49 24.85 31.88
CA LEU A 820 -10.63 26.29 32.17
C LEU A 820 -9.97 26.71 33.49
N GLY A 821 -10.02 25.84 34.49
CA GLY A 821 -9.45 26.03 35.82
C GLY A 821 -10.34 25.40 36.90
N ASN A 822 -9.77 24.53 37.74
CA ASN A 822 -10.49 23.81 38.80
C ASN A 822 -10.94 24.68 40.00
N ASP A 823 -10.65 25.98 40.01
CA ASP A 823 -10.83 26.94 41.13
C ASP A 823 -10.91 28.33 40.48
N MET A 824 -12.10 28.67 39.95
CA MET A 824 -12.28 29.77 39.00
C MET A 824 -12.14 31.15 39.67
N ASP A 825 -12.83 31.40 40.79
CA ASP A 825 -12.67 32.66 41.56
C ASP A 825 -11.32 32.75 42.34
N SER A 826 -10.62 31.62 42.53
CA SER A 826 -9.38 31.47 43.29
C SER A 826 -9.50 31.69 44.82
N ASP A 827 -10.65 31.42 45.42
CA ASP A 827 -10.92 31.33 46.87
C ASP A 827 -10.15 30.14 47.50
N GLY A 828 -10.03 29.04 46.76
CA GLY A 828 -9.42 27.78 47.19
C GLY A 828 -10.42 26.68 47.58
N ILE A 829 -11.69 26.84 47.24
CA ILE A 829 -12.68 25.76 47.08
C ILE A 829 -12.68 25.41 45.58
N PRO A 830 -12.48 24.14 45.18
CA PRO A 830 -12.64 23.74 43.79
C PRO A 830 -14.08 23.90 43.31
N ASN A 831 -14.29 24.19 42.02
CA ASN A 831 -15.62 24.47 41.45
C ASN A 831 -16.66 23.41 41.84
N TRP A 832 -16.31 22.13 41.72
CA TRP A 832 -17.17 21.00 42.09
C TRP A 832 -17.48 20.83 43.59
N LEU A 833 -17.00 21.76 44.42
CA LEU A 833 -17.32 21.89 45.86
C LEU A 833 -17.89 23.29 46.18
N ASP A 834 -18.18 24.15 45.18
CA ASP A 834 -18.64 25.53 45.36
C ASP A 834 -19.88 25.89 44.52
N THR A 835 -20.93 26.32 45.23
CA THR A 835 -22.27 26.61 44.67
C THR A 835 -22.39 27.96 43.91
N ASP A 836 -21.26 28.62 43.61
CA ASP A 836 -21.09 30.02 43.14
C ASP A 836 -19.65 30.14 42.58
N SER A 837 -19.30 29.31 41.59
CA SER A 837 -17.91 28.93 41.21
C SER A 837 -17.04 30.09 40.71
N ASP A 838 -17.61 31.08 40.04
CA ASP A 838 -16.91 32.26 39.54
C ASP A 838 -16.98 33.47 40.52
N ALA A 839 -17.83 33.34 41.55
CA ALA A 839 -18.16 34.32 42.57
C ALA A 839 -18.78 35.66 42.09
N ASP A 840 -19.51 35.67 40.97
CA ASP A 840 -20.34 36.80 40.55
C ASP A 840 -21.55 37.01 41.50
N GLY A 841 -22.06 35.96 42.13
CA GLY A 841 -23.19 35.97 43.07
C GLY A 841 -24.56 35.61 42.49
N ILE A 842 -24.60 35.09 41.27
CA ILE A 842 -25.58 34.15 40.73
C ILE A 842 -25.05 32.72 41.08
N PRO A 843 -25.89 31.77 41.53
CA PRO A 843 -25.40 30.44 41.91
C PRO A 843 -25.55 29.44 40.76
N ASP A 844 -24.49 28.70 40.44
CA ASP A 844 -24.27 27.73 39.35
C ASP A 844 -25.54 26.99 38.87
N SER A 845 -26.36 26.51 39.81
CA SER A 845 -27.71 25.95 39.64
C SER A 845 -28.72 26.81 38.84
N VAL A 846 -28.38 28.07 38.54
CA VAL A 846 -29.17 29.07 37.82
C VAL A 846 -28.58 29.34 36.44
N GLU A 847 -27.26 29.53 36.32
CA GLU A 847 -26.54 29.66 35.05
C GLU A 847 -26.55 28.36 34.25
N GLY A 848 -26.17 27.27 34.93
CA GLY A 848 -26.00 25.95 34.37
C GLY A 848 -24.84 25.83 33.39
N ARG A 849 -24.75 24.64 32.79
CA ARG A 849 -23.66 24.22 31.89
C ARG A 849 -23.90 24.55 30.41
N GLU A 850 -24.72 25.56 30.11
CA GLU A 850 -24.81 26.10 28.74
C GLU A 850 -23.67 27.12 28.52
N ASP A 851 -23.44 27.50 27.28
CA ASP A 851 -22.36 28.39 26.82
C ASP A 851 -23.05 29.31 25.79
N ILE A 852 -23.41 30.52 26.23
CA ILE A 852 -24.38 31.38 25.52
C ILE A 852 -23.70 32.15 24.39
N ASP A 853 -22.53 32.73 24.64
CA ASP A 853 -21.78 33.49 23.64
C ASP A 853 -20.91 32.60 22.70
N SER A 854 -20.69 31.33 23.09
CA SER A 854 -19.87 30.34 22.39
C SER A 854 -18.35 30.62 22.42
N ASP A 855 -17.83 31.30 23.44
CA ASP A 855 -16.38 31.45 23.66
C ASP A 855 -15.70 30.15 24.16
N GLY A 856 -16.48 29.26 24.80
CA GLY A 856 -16.05 27.97 25.33
C GLY A 856 -15.93 27.89 26.85
N ILE A 857 -16.32 28.93 27.59
CA ILE A 857 -16.53 28.93 29.04
C ILE A 857 -18.03 28.68 29.31
N PRO A 858 -18.42 27.61 30.04
CA PRO A 858 -19.80 27.44 30.47
C PRO A 858 -20.21 28.54 31.44
N ASN A 859 -21.46 29.00 31.36
CA ASN A 859 -21.97 30.16 32.08
C ASN A 859 -21.63 30.18 33.59
N TYR A 860 -21.75 29.05 34.31
CA TYR A 860 -21.42 28.96 35.75
C TYR A 860 -19.92 29.17 36.09
N LEU A 861 -19.06 29.28 35.07
CA LEU A 861 -17.64 29.61 35.19
C LEU A 861 -17.29 30.91 34.46
N ASP A 862 -18.27 31.63 33.90
CA ASP A 862 -18.05 32.90 33.21
C ASP A 862 -18.64 34.07 33.98
N THR A 863 -17.88 35.16 34.02
CA THR A 863 -18.22 36.41 34.70
C THR A 863 -18.89 37.44 33.78
N ASP A 864 -19.08 37.10 32.51
CA ASP A 864 -19.54 37.95 31.39
C ASP A 864 -20.27 37.06 30.35
N ALA A 865 -21.19 36.18 30.79
CA ALA A 865 -21.62 34.95 30.10
C ALA A 865 -22.34 35.11 28.74
N ASP A 866 -22.70 36.33 28.34
CA ASP A 866 -23.20 36.63 26.99
C ASP A 866 -22.20 37.37 26.08
N GLY A 867 -21.05 37.75 26.62
CA GLY A 867 -19.96 38.41 25.90
C GLY A 867 -20.22 39.88 25.52
N ASP A 868 -21.24 40.55 26.07
CA ASP A 868 -21.51 41.99 25.82
C ASP A 868 -20.41 42.91 26.40
N GLY A 869 -19.74 42.48 27.48
CA GLY A 869 -18.70 43.24 28.17
C GLY A 869 -19.14 43.95 29.46
N VAL A 870 -20.34 43.64 29.98
CA VAL A 870 -20.87 44.06 31.28
C VAL A 870 -20.98 42.84 32.18
N PRO A 871 -20.09 42.71 33.20
CA PRO A 871 -20.07 41.50 34.04
C PRO A 871 -21.39 41.21 34.75
N ASP A 872 -21.72 39.91 34.85
CA ASP A 872 -22.98 39.38 35.34
C ASP A 872 -23.36 39.91 36.73
N LEU A 873 -22.37 40.14 37.59
CA LEU A 873 -22.54 40.74 38.93
C LEU A 873 -23.13 42.18 38.90
N GLU A 874 -22.88 42.96 37.85
CA GLU A 874 -23.44 44.32 37.68
C GLU A 874 -24.86 44.29 37.09
N GLU A 875 -25.16 43.27 36.29
CA GLU A 875 -26.42 43.00 35.62
C GLU A 875 -27.46 42.32 36.53
N GLY A 876 -27.08 41.13 36.99
CA GLY A 876 -27.83 40.17 37.77
C GLY A 876 -29.03 39.57 37.02
N THR A 877 -29.85 38.83 37.76
CA THR A 877 -31.08 38.16 37.29
C THR A 877 -32.25 39.12 36.93
N GLY A 878 -31.93 40.23 36.27
CA GLY A 878 -32.83 41.20 35.64
C GLY A 878 -33.45 40.70 34.34
N ASP A 879 -34.13 41.61 33.65
CA ASP A 879 -34.76 41.47 32.33
C ASP A 879 -35.16 42.91 31.94
N LEU A 880 -34.33 43.58 31.13
CA LEU A 880 -34.37 45.03 30.90
C LEU A 880 -35.36 45.43 29.79
N ASP A 881 -35.37 44.68 28.69
CA ASP A 881 -36.19 44.94 27.51
C ASP A 881 -37.59 44.29 27.60
N LEU A 882 -37.75 43.24 28.42
CA LEU A 882 -38.94 42.42 28.67
C LEU A 882 -39.27 41.34 27.61
N ASP A 883 -38.28 40.80 26.92
CA ASP A 883 -38.42 39.65 26.01
C ASP A 883 -38.55 38.30 26.76
N GLY A 884 -37.85 38.14 27.89
CA GLY A 884 -37.86 36.97 28.77
C GLY A 884 -36.53 36.23 28.95
N VAL A 885 -35.43 36.69 28.33
CA VAL A 885 -34.06 36.32 28.65
C VAL A 885 -33.59 37.16 29.87
N PRO A 886 -32.82 36.58 30.82
CA PRO A 886 -32.19 37.37 31.88
C PRO A 886 -31.09 38.28 31.32
N ASN A 887 -30.82 39.40 31.99
CA ASN A 887 -29.76 40.35 31.58
C ASN A 887 -28.40 39.67 31.32
N TRP A 888 -27.88 38.91 32.31
CA TRP A 888 -26.61 38.12 32.27
C TRP A 888 -26.49 37.09 31.13
N ALA A 889 -27.45 37.06 30.21
CA ALA A 889 -27.63 36.05 29.18
C ALA A 889 -28.19 36.65 27.87
N ASP A 890 -28.19 37.98 27.71
CA ASP A 890 -28.87 38.73 26.64
C ASP A 890 -27.93 39.73 25.90
N PRO A 891 -27.17 39.27 24.90
CA PRO A 891 -26.09 40.04 24.28
C PRO A 891 -26.55 41.20 23.37
N ASP A 892 -27.86 41.41 23.20
CA ASP A 892 -28.44 42.34 22.22
C ASP A 892 -28.93 43.69 22.83
N ASP A 893 -28.37 44.11 23.98
CA ASP A 893 -28.79 45.32 24.75
C ASP A 893 -28.62 46.68 23.97
N TYR A 894 -28.14 46.62 22.71
CA TYR A 894 -27.80 47.78 21.86
C TYR A 894 -28.48 47.86 20.47
N ASP A 895 -29.43 46.99 20.08
CA ASP A 895 -30.08 46.97 18.73
C ASP A 895 -30.86 48.24 18.32
N GLY A 896 -30.92 49.22 19.21
CA GLY A 896 -31.81 50.38 19.16
C GLY A 896 -31.55 51.41 18.04
N PRO A 897 -32.46 52.39 17.89
CA PRO A 897 -32.43 53.39 16.82
C PRO A 897 -31.29 54.42 16.90
N ASP A 898 -30.43 54.36 17.93
CA ASP A 898 -29.27 55.22 18.10
C ASP A 898 -27.93 54.49 17.76
N ALA A 899 -27.97 53.23 17.32
CA ALA A 899 -26.81 52.45 16.89
C ALA A 899 -26.36 52.77 15.44
N ASP A 900 -25.10 52.42 15.14
CA ASP A 900 -24.35 52.64 13.89
C ASP A 900 -23.64 51.29 13.59
N PRO A 901 -24.31 50.34 12.89
CA PRO A 901 -23.85 48.94 12.81
C PRO A 901 -22.69 48.71 11.83
N ASP A 902 -22.60 49.48 10.75
CA ASP A 902 -21.57 49.34 9.71
C ASP A 902 -20.40 50.34 9.86
N ASN A 903 -20.49 51.30 10.79
CA ASN A 903 -19.44 52.25 11.15
C ASN A 903 -19.05 53.21 10.00
N ASP A 904 -20.00 53.57 9.14
CA ASP A 904 -19.83 54.64 8.14
C ASP A 904 -19.81 56.05 8.79
N GLY A 905 -20.43 56.19 9.98
CA GLY A 905 -20.56 57.43 10.74
C GLY A 905 -21.99 58.01 10.79
N LEU A 906 -22.99 57.29 10.29
CA LEU A 906 -24.42 57.58 10.37
C LEU A 906 -25.09 56.54 11.29
N THR A 907 -26.18 56.93 11.96
CA THR A 907 -26.95 55.95 12.76
C THR A 907 -28.11 55.37 11.94
N ASN A 908 -28.60 54.21 12.37
CA ASN A 908 -29.84 53.55 11.93
C ASN A 908 -30.99 54.53 11.64
N ALA A 909 -31.16 55.58 12.46
CA ALA A 909 -32.21 56.58 12.32
C ALA A 909 -31.89 57.74 11.35
N GLN A 910 -30.62 57.99 11.03
CA GLN A 910 -30.17 58.97 10.04
C GLN A 910 -30.28 58.41 8.62
N GLU A 911 -29.83 57.18 8.41
CA GLU A 911 -29.76 56.55 7.10
C GLU A 911 -31.14 56.23 6.53
N VAL A 912 -32.04 55.69 7.37
CA VAL A 912 -33.47 55.51 7.05
C VAL A 912 -34.15 56.83 6.63
N VAL A 913 -33.59 57.99 6.95
CA VAL A 913 -34.06 59.32 6.50
C VAL A 913 -33.38 59.79 5.21
N LEU A 914 -32.11 59.40 4.98
CA LEU A 914 -31.32 59.76 3.80
C LEU A 914 -31.64 58.86 2.59
N GLY A 915 -31.95 57.58 2.83
CA GLY A 915 -32.22 56.57 1.80
C GLY A 915 -31.14 55.49 1.69
N THR A 916 -30.03 55.67 2.42
CA THR A 916 -28.92 54.73 2.62
C THR A 916 -29.33 53.55 3.52
N ASN A 917 -28.51 52.51 3.60
CA ASN A 917 -28.85 51.25 4.24
C ASN A 917 -28.02 50.97 5.53
N PRO A 918 -28.65 50.89 6.73
CA PRO A 918 -27.99 50.73 8.05
C PRO A 918 -27.13 49.49 8.35
N TYR A 919 -26.74 48.76 7.31
CA TYR A 919 -25.90 47.57 7.38
C TYR A 919 -24.98 47.45 6.15
N LEU A 920 -24.81 48.54 5.37
CA LEU A 920 -23.94 48.65 4.21
C LEU A 920 -23.20 49.99 4.28
N TYR A 921 -21.91 49.91 4.60
CA TYR A 921 -20.94 51.01 4.64
C TYR A 921 -20.88 51.91 3.38
N ASP A 922 -21.40 51.41 2.26
CA ASP A 922 -21.36 51.97 0.90
C ASP A 922 -22.63 51.46 0.19
N THR A 923 -23.63 52.32 -0.05
CA THR A 923 -24.96 51.92 -0.52
C THR A 923 -25.04 51.72 -2.04
N ASP A 924 -24.41 52.58 -2.85
CA ASP A 924 -24.41 52.47 -4.32
C ASP A 924 -23.24 51.63 -4.87
N HIS A 925 -22.21 51.38 -4.05
CA HIS A 925 -21.02 50.57 -4.34
C HIS A 925 -20.01 51.27 -5.26
N ASP A 926 -19.91 52.60 -5.21
CA ASP A 926 -18.90 53.35 -5.94
C ASP A 926 -17.49 53.29 -5.30
N GLY A 927 -17.38 52.84 -4.04
CA GLY A 927 -16.14 52.72 -3.29
C GLY A 927 -15.79 53.90 -2.38
N LEU A 928 -16.68 54.88 -2.26
CA LEU A 928 -16.75 55.80 -1.13
C LEU A 928 -17.60 55.16 -0.01
N SER A 929 -18.14 55.96 0.91
CA SER A 929 -18.89 55.46 2.05
C SER A 929 -19.94 56.48 2.42
N ASP A 930 -21.17 56.05 2.68
CA ASP A 930 -22.34 56.92 2.77
C ASP A 930 -22.10 58.16 3.66
N GLY A 931 -21.48 58.01 4.83
CA GLY A 931 -21.12 59.09 5.75
C GLY A 931 -20.07 60.10 5.26
N VAL A 932 -19.19 59.71 4.34
CA VAL A 932 -18.21 60.61 3.67
C VAL A 932 -18.91 61.51 2.66
N GLU A 933 -19.84 60.97 1.88
CA GLU A 933 -20.53 61.65 0.78
C GLU A 933 -21.76 62.42 1.24
N VAL A 934 -22.47 61.94 2.25
CA VAL A 934 -23.43 62.75 3.02
C VAL A 934 -22.69 63.89 3.72
N GLY A 935 -21.46 63.64 4.19
CA GLY A 935 -20.58 64.63 4.79
C GLY A 935 -21.04 65.16 6.15
N GLU A 936 -20.34 66.19 6.65
CA GLU A 936 -20.43 66.64 8.05
C GLU A 936 -21.77 67.26 8.50
N ASP A 937 -22.79 67.40 7.63
CA ASP A 937 -24.16 67.78 8.04
C ASP A 937 -25.20 66.88 7.35
N PRO A 938 -25.59 65.75 7.97
CA PRO A 938 -26.62 64.84 7.47
C PRO A 938 -28.04 65.45 7.30
N HIS A 939 -28.24 66.74 7.62
CA HIS A 939 -29.47 67.47 7.30
C HIS A 939 -29.36 68.30 6.00
N ASN A 940 -28.19 68.32 5.38
CA ASN A 940 -27.87 68.93 4.09
C ASN A 940 -26.73 68.09 3.43
N PRO A 941 -27.04 66.87 2.95
CA PRO A 941 -26.09 66.02 2.23
C PRO A 941 -25.51 66.72 0.99
N LEU A 942 -24.42 66.18 0.45
CA LEU A 942 -23.87 66.61 -0.83
C LEU A 942 -24.78 66.15 -1.99
N ASP A 943 -24.74 66.93 -3.07
CA ASP A 943 -25.49 66.82 -4.33
C ASP A 943 -24.67 67.68 -5.30
N THR A 944 -23.65 67.07 -5.91
CA THR A 944 -22.52 67.79 -6.54
C THR A 944 -22.87 68.32 -7.93
N ASP A 945 -23.47 67.50 -8.81
CA ASP A 945 -23.95 67.94 -10.13
C ASP A 945 -25.24 68.82 -10.04
N GLY A 946 -26.06 68.63 -8.99
CA GLY A 946 -27.32 69.34 -8.76
C GLY A 946 -28.57 68.72 -9.40
N ASP A 947 -28.55 67.44 -9.79
CA ASP A 947 -29.64 66.61 -10.30
C ASP A 947 -30.77 66.45 -9.26
N GLY A 948 -30.39 66.28 -7.99
CA GLY A 948 -31.29 66.08 -6.85
C GLY A 948 -31.35 64.64 -6.32
N THR A 949 -30.51 63.75 -6.84
CA THR A 949 -29.93 62.62 -6.09
C THR A 949 -28.86 63.17 -5.12
N ILE A 950 -28.39 62.38 -4.16
CA ILE A 950 -27.30 62.76 -3.25
C ILE A 950 -26.12 61.85 -3.55
N ASN A 951 -24.89 62.33 -3.34
CA ASN A 951 -23.66 61.63 -3.73
C ASN A 951 -23.66 60.14 -3.32
N ALA A 952 -23.97 59.83 -2.05
CA ALA A 952 -24.13 58.47 -1.48
C ALA A 952 -25.26 57.58 -2.06
N LEU A 953 -25.83 57.95 -3.22
CA LEU A 953 -26.86 57.22 -3.95
C LEU A 953 -26.69 57.42 -5.49
N ASP A 954 -25.54 57.89 -5.99
CA ASP A 954 -25.33 58.32 -7.38
C ASP A 954 -23.96 57.90 -7.96
N ASP A 955 -23.95 56.83 -8.77
CA ASP A 955 -22.76 56.23 -9.38
C ASP A 955 -21.85 57.16 -10.26
N ASP A 956 -22.18 58.45 -10.45
CA ASP A 956 -21.59 59.43 -11.40
C ASP A 956 -21.68 60.86 -10.80
N ASP A 957 -20.86 61.10 -9.77
CA ASP A 957 -21.07 62.09 -8.71
C ASP A 957 -21.12 63.58 -9.16
N ASP A 958 -20.40 63.91 -10.24
CA ASP A 958 -20.35 65.25 -10.83
C ASP A 958 -21.13 65.38 -12.16
N GLY A 959 -21.71 64.25 -12.62
CA GLY A 959 -22.58 64.14 -13.77
C GLY A 959 -21.89 64.32 -15.13
N ASP A 960 -20.58 64.12 -15.21
CA ASP A 960 -19.83 64.23 -16.47
C ASP A 960 -20.01 63.00 -17.39
N GLY A 961 -20.26 61.82 -16.82
CA GLY A 961 -20.41 60.55 -17.55
C GLY A 961 -19.27 59.53 -17.37
N ILE A 962 -18.30 59.79 -16.50
CA ILE A 962 -17.31 58.85 -15.98
C ILE A 962 -17.77 58.44 -14.57
N PRO A 963 -18.09 57.16 -14.30
CA PRO A 963 -18.59 56.76 -12.99
C PRO A 963 -17.55 56.97 -11.89
N THR A 964 -17.97 57.46 -10.71
CA THR A 964 -17.13 57.86 -9.57
C THR A 964 -16.12 56.77 -9.19
N VAL A 965 -16.56 55.49 -9.19
CA VAL A 965 -15.73 54.30 -8.94
C VAL A 965 -14.51 54.20 -9.85
N THR A 966 -14.59 54.71 -11.08
CA THR A 966 -13.48 54.73 -12.04
C THR A 966 -12.43 55.75 -11.60
N GLU A 967 -12.88 56.95 -11.23
CA GLU A 967 -12.05 58.09 -10.89
C GLU A 967 -11.37 57.94 -9.52
N VAL A 968 -12.07 57.28 -8.58
CA VAL A 968 -11.53 56.85 -7.28
C VAL A 968 -10.49 55.73 -7.44
N THR A 969 -10.54 54.94 -8.52
CA THR A 969 -9.66 53.76 -8.71
C THR A 969 -8.55 53.89 -9.76
N ASP A 970 -8.51 54.96 -10.58
CA ASP A 970 -7.56 55.16 -11.70
C ASP A 970 -6.09 55.48 -11.28
N GLY A 971 -5.64 54.91 -10.16
CA GLY A 971 -4.23 54.72 -9.84
C GLY A 971 -3.52 55.90 -9.17
N VAL A 972 -4.20 57.03 -8.99
CA VAL A 972 -3.77 58.12 -8.12
C VAL A 972 -4.34 57.88 -6.71
N THR A 973 -3.59 58.20 -5.65
CA THR A 973 -4.01 57.87 -4.27
C THR A 973 -5.24 58.64 -3.83
N TYR A 974 -6.24 57.91 -3.29
CA TYR A 974 -7.45 58.40 -2.60
C TYR A 974 -7.28 59.81 -1.99
N GLY A 975 -8.10 60.75 -2.46
CA GLY A 975 -7.91 62.19 -2.25
C GLY A 975 -7.03 62.86 -3.32
N SER A 976 -7.03 62.31 -4.54
CA SER A 976 -6.33 62.87 -5.69
C SER A 976 -7.09 64.05 -6.30
N ASP A 977 -6.34 65.14 -6.45
CA ASP A 977 -6.70 66.42 -7.04
C ASP A 977 -5.52 66.73 -7.98
N VAL A 978 -5.70 66.47 -9.27
CA VAL A 978 -4.60 66.40 -10.25
C VAL A 978 -4.12 67.79 -10.64
N ASP A 979 -5.01 68.75 -10.90
CA ASP A 979 -4.65 70.14 -11.22
C ASP A 979 -4.24 70.99 -9.98
N ASN A 980 -4.64 70.56 -8.77
CA ASN A 980 -4.42 71.20 -7.45
C ASN A 980 -5.27 72.48 -7.20
N ASP A 981 -6.48 72.53 -7.74
CA ASP A 981 -7.54 73.51 -7.50
C ASP A 981 -8.13 73.40 -6.08
N GLY A 982 -8.30 72.17 -5.59
CA GLY A 982 -8.89 71.83 -4.31
C GLY A 982 -10.22 71.07 -4.37
N ILE A 983 -10.67 70.68 -5.56
CA ILE A 983 -11.74 69.71 -5.79
C ILE A 983 -11.06 68.34 -6.11
N PRO A 984 -11.48 67.22 -5.48
CA PRO A 984 -11.04 65.88 -5.88
C PRO A 984 -11.54 65.56 -7.29
N ASN A 985 -10.78 64.78 -8.07
CA ASN A 985 -11.12 64.46 -9.47
C ASN A 985 -12.57 64.00 -9.65
N TRP A 986 -13.04 63.07 -8.80
CA TRP A 986 -14.40 62.51 -8.85
C TRP A 986 -15.53 63.47 -8.45
N LEU A 987 -15.21 64.76 -8.29
CA LEU A 987 -16.15 65.87 -8.09
C LEU A 987 -15.86 67.02 -9.09
N ASP A 988 -14.99 66.83 -10.08
CA ASP A 988 -14.45 67.88 -10.96
C ASP A 988 -14.40 67.54 -12.47
N THR A 989 -15.39 68.05 -13.20
CA THR A 989 -15.61 67.94 -14.65
C THR A 989 -14.48 68.40 -15.62
N ASP A 990 -13.29 68.74 -15.12
CA ASP A 990 -12.07 69.25 -15.81
C ASP A 990 -10.83 68.87 -14.97
N SER A 991 -10.69 67.59 -14.60
CA SER A 991 -9.79 67.07 -13.54
C SER A 991 -8.31 67.42 -13.70
N ASP A 992 -7.85 67.65 -14.93
CA ASP A 992 -6.44 68.01 -15.22
C ASP A 992 -6.19 69.53 -15.39
N GLY A 993 -7.26 70.32 -15.43
CA GLY A 993 -7.26 71.78 -15.57
C GLY A 993 -6.73 72.31 -16.92
N ASP A 994 -6.68 71.49 -17.97
CA ASP A 994 -6.33 71.86 -19.35
C ASP A 994 -7.39 72.80 -19.96
N GLY A 995 -8.67 72.56 -19.64
CA GLY A 995 -9.82 73.36 -20.05
C GLY A 995 -10.53 72.89 -21.32
N ASP A 996 -10.31 71.64 -21.76
CA ASP A 996 -11.38 70.86 -22.38
C ASP A 996 -12.31 70.32 -21.26
N ALA A 997 -12.72 69.04 -21.21
CA ALA A 997 -13.59 68.54 -20.13
C ALA A 997 -13.63 67.02 -20.19
N ASP A 998 -13.66 66.38 -19.03
CA ASP A 998 -13.44 64.95 -18.85
C ASP A 998 -14.41 64.11 -19.74
N SER A 999 -15.68 64.53 -19.80
CA SER A 999 -16.77 63.98 -20.61
C SER A 999 -16.53 64.01 -22.14
N GLN A 1000 -15.56 64.78 -22.60
CA GLN A 1000 -15.13 64.88 -24.00
C GLN A 1000 -13.84 64.11 -24.29
N GLU A 1001 -13.05 63.81 -23.26
CA GLU A 1001 -11.73 63.16 -23.32
C GLU A 1001 -11.88 61.68 -22.98
N GLY A 1002 -12.43 61.40 -21.81
CA GLY A 1002 -12.86 60.08 -21.34
C GLY A 1002 -11.70 59.17 -20.92
N THR A 1003 -12.07 57.95 -20.55
CA THR A 1003 -11.19 56.95 -19.93
C THR A 1003 -10.25 56.22 -20.90
N ALA A 1004 -9.94 56.80 -22.07
CA ALA A 1004 -8.95 56.26 -22.99
C ALA A 1004 -7.53 56.68 -22.58
N ASP A 1005 -6.52 55.89 -22.91
CA ASP A 1005 -5.10 56.30 -22.86
C ASP A 1005 -4.62 56.39 -24.32
N THR A 1006 -4.67 57.60 -24.90
CA THR A 1006 -4.43 57.83 -26.34
C THR A 1006 -2.94 57.78 -26.70
N ASP A 1007 -2.07 58.10 -25.74
CA ASP A 1007 -0.61 58.22 -25.88
C ASP A 1007 0.12 56.90 -25.53
N GLY A 1008 -0.43 56.11 -24.61
CA GLY A 1008 0.05 54.81 -24.15
C GLY A 1008 1.02 54.88 -22.97
N ASP A 1009 1.03 55.96 -22.18
CA ASP A 1009 1.90 56.09 -20.99
C ASP A 1009 1.27 55.57 -19.68
N GLY A 1010 -0.02 55.25 -19.70
CA GLY A 1010 -0.77 54.66 -18.59
C GLY A 1010 -1.56 55.65 -17.74
N ILE A 1011 -1.73 56.89 -18.20
CA ILE A 1011 -2.63 57.89 -17.61
C ILE A 1011 -3.84 58.05 -18.55
N PRO A 1012 -5.10 57.96 -18.06
CA PRO A 1012 -6.28 58.28 -18.86
C PRO A 1012 -6.28 59.73 -19.37
N ASP A 1013 -6.87 59.97 -20.54
CA ASP A 1013 -6.84 61.25 -21.24
C ASP A 1013 -7.43 62.38 -20.38
N TYR A 1014 -8.52 62.12 -19.62
CA TYR A 1014 -9.12 63.07 -18.65
C TYR A 1014 -8.21 63.47 -17.46
N LEU A 1015 -7.06 62.80 -17.29
CA LEU A 1015 -6.08 63.07 -16.25
C LEU A 1015 -4.69 63.50 -16.79
N ASP A 1016 -4.53 63.71 -18.12
CA ASP A 1016 -3.25 64.11 -18.72
C ASP A 1016 -3.25 65.48 -19.45
N PRO A 1017 -2.72 66.55 -18.80
CA PRO A 1017 -2.78 67.94 -19.29
C PRO A 1017 -1.75 68.24 -20.39
N LYS A 1018 -1.61 67.34 -21.35
CA LYS A 1018 -0.65 67.37 -22.45
C LYS A 1018 -1.25 67.17 -23.85
N ASP A 1019 -2.45 66.60 -24.03
CA ASP A 1019 -2.97 66.28 -25.38
C ASP A 1019 -4.08 67.19 -25.95
N ALA A 1020 -4.09 68.47 -25.55
CA ALA A 1020 -4.79 69.54 -26.27
C ALA A 1020 -4.33 69.72 -27.74
N ILE A 1021 -4.89 68.88 -28.62
CA ILE A 1021 -5.16 69.08 -30.05
C ILE A 1021 -3.94 69.03 -31.01
N ASN A 1022 -3.65 67.86 -31.63
CA ASN A 1022 -3.67 67.64 -33.11
C ASN A 1022 -2.96 66.32 -33.57
N PRO A 1023 -3.56 65.50 -34.48
CA PRO A 1023 -3.15 64.10 -34.70
C PRO A 1023 -2.01 63.90 -35.72
N ILE A 1024 -0.98 63.11 -35.37
CA ILE A 1024 -0.09 62.43 -36.34
C ILE A 1024 0.43 61.08 -35.78
N PRO A 1025 -0.04 59.93 -36.30
CA PRO A 1025 0.69 58.67 -36.16
C PRO A 1025 1.82 58.60 -37.21
N ASP A 1026 3.05 58.19 -36.83
CA ASP A 1026 4.08 57.81 -37.80
C ASP A 1026 4.38 56.30 -37.76
N TYR A 1027 4.45 55.71 -38.95
CA TYR A 1027 4.56 54.27 -39.16
C TYR A 1027 6.01 53.79 -39.08
N ALA A 1028 6.18 52.49 -38.83
CA ALA A 1028 7.47 51.80 -38.79
C ALA A 1028 8.38 52.03 -40.03
N VAL A 1029 9.69 51.80 -39.88
CA VAL A 1029 10.47 50.79 -40.65
C VAL A 1029 11.97 50.73 -40.27
N GLY A 1030 12.39 49.52 -39.87
CA GLY A 1030 13.65 48.82 -40.11
C GLY A 1030 14.98 49.50 -40.51
N GLY A 1031 16.04 49.09 -39.79
CA GLY A 1031 17.10 48.28 -40.43
C GLY A 1031 18.43 48.92 -40.83
N GLY A 1032 19.49 48.61 -40.06
CA GLY A 1032 20.84 48.33 -40.60
C GLY A 1032 21.84 49.49 -40.74
N GLY A 1033 23.01 49.38 -40.10
CA GLY A 1033 24.09 50.38 -40.22
C GLY A 1033 25.47 49.90 -39.71
N SER A 1034 26.27 49.29 -40.58
CA SER A 1034 27.69 48.97 -40.31
C SER A 1034 28.58 50.22 -40.34
N CYS A 1035 29.53 50.37 -39.38
CA CYS A 1035 30.95 50.64 -39.69
C CYS A 1035 31.91 50.80 -38.47
N SER A 1036 32.94 49.95 -38.44
CA SER A 1036 34.38 50.33 -38.38
C SER A 1036 35.02 51.09 -37.18
N GLN A 1037 35.80 50.32 -36.42
CA GLN A 1037 37.24 50.52 -36.08
C GLN A 1037 37.77 51.58 -35.09
N SER A 1038 38.44 51.03 -34.05
CA SER A 1038 39.76 51.44 -33.49
C SER A 1038 39.83 52.68 -32.57
N ALA A 1039 40.72 52.78 -31.57
CA ALA A 1039 41.70 51.86 -30.96
C ALA A 1039 41.83 52.23 -29.45
N GLY A 1040 41.95 51.31 -28.51
CA GLY A 1040 43.23 50.69 -28.07
C GLY A 1040 43.70 51.30 -26.72
N GLY A 1041 44.29 50.58 -25.77
CA GLY A 1041 44.57 49.13 -25.69
C GLY A 1041 45.46 48.77 -24.49
N HIS A 1042 45.63 47.46 -24.25
CA HIS A 1042 46.67 46.76 -23.45
C HIS A 1042 46.91 47.13 -21.96
N GLY A 1043 47.13 46.15 -21.07
CA GLY A 1043 47.15 44.69 -21.25
C GLY A 1043 47.70 43.94 -20.01
N GLY A 1044 47.57 42.61 -19.96
CA GLY A 1044 47.83 41.86 -18.72
C GLY A 1044 47.93 40.32 -18.70
N VAL A 1045 48.10 39.61 -19.83
CA VAL A 1045 48.82 38.29 -19.99
C VAL A 1045 48.37 37.01 -19.19
N PRO A 1046 48.68 35.76 -19.64
CA PRO A 1046 47.61 34.73 -19.87
C PRO A 1046 47.94 33.26 -19.47
N SER A 1047 47.07 32.28 -19.82
CA SER A 1047 47.36 30.97 -20.52
C SER A 1047 46.14 30.01 -20.48
N PHE A 1048 45.47 29.68 -21.62
CA PHE A 1048 45.61 28.48 -22.52
C PHE A 1048 44.89 27.19 -22.02
N LEU A 1049 43.76 26.75 -22.64
CA LEU A 1049 43.59 25.72 -23.74
C LEU A 1049 43.70 24.23 -23.26
N LEU A 1050 43.07 23.17 -23.82
CA LEU A 1050 41.96 22.91 -24.78
C LEU A 1050 41.68 21.36 -24.85
N LEU A 1051 40.46 20.92 -25.23
CA LEU A 1051 40.08 19.66 -25.94
C LEU A 1051 40.34 18.23 -25.37
N MET A 1052 39.24 17.46 -25.29
CA MET A 1052 38.99 16.07 -25.78
C MET A 1052 39.92 14.85 -25.54
N ALA A 1053 39.31 13.84 -24.89
CA ALA A 1053 38.95 12.50 -25.42
C ALA A 1053 39.86 11.24 -25.30
N LEU A 1054 39.14 10.13 -25.13
CA LEU A 1054 39.39 8.70 -25.45
C LEU A 1054 40.09 7.72 -24.47
N LEU A 1055 39.27 6.75 -24.03
CA LEU A 1055 39.39 5.28 -24.05
C LEU A 1055 40.34 4.45 -23.15
N ALA A 1056 39.79 3.28 -22.76
CA ALA A 1056 40.40 1.95 -22.57
C ALA A 1056 41.13 1.57 -21.25
N ALA A 1057 40.37 0.92 -20.36
CA ALA A 1057 40.44 -0.51 -20.02
C ALA A 1057 41.61 -1.17 -19.22
N LEU A 1058 41.15 -2.10 -18.35
CA LEU A 1058 41.68 -3.41 -17.96
C LEU A 1058 42.65 -3.61 -16.76
N VAL A 1059 42.30 -4.65 -15.96
CA VAL A 1059 43.05 -5.39 -14.92
C VAL A 1059 43.53 -4.59 -13.69
N GLY A 1060 43.23 -4.93 -12.43
CA GLY A 1060 42.55 -6.09 -11.84
C GLY A 1060 43.43 -6.85 -10.83
N THR A 1061 43.06 -6.91 -9.54
CA THR A 1061 43.44 -7.98 -8.59
C THR A 1061 42.64 -7.94 -7.27
N ARG A 1062 41.72 -8.90 -7.12
CA ARG A 1062 41.50 -9.84 -5.98
C ARG A 1062 41.47 -9.37 -4.50
N LYS A 1063 40.37 -9.79 -3.83
CA LYS A 1063 40.26 -10.42 -2.47
C LYS A 1063 40.69 -9.56 -1.25
N PHE A 1064 40.12 -9.63 -0.04
CA PHE A 1064 39.12 -10.44 0.69
C PHE A 1064 38.65 -9.55 1.90
N VAL A 1065 37.61 -9.79 2.74
CA VAL A 1065 36.68 -10.91 3.04
C VAL A 1065 35.35 -10.35 3.64
N ASN A 1066 34.42 -11.22 4.06
CA ASN A 1066 33.20 -11.09 4.92
C ASN A 1066 33.02 -9.80 5.77
N LEU A 1067 31.79 -9.39 6.14
CA LEU A 1067 30.47 -10.03 6.00
C LEU A 1067 29.60 -9.38 4.91
#